data_AF-A0A8H7KMI9-F1
#
_entry.id   AF-A0A8H7KMI9-F1
#
_cell.length_a   1.000
_cell.length_b   1.000
_cell.length_c   1.000
_cell.angle_alpha   90.00
_cell.angle_beta   90.00
_cell.angle_gamma   90.00
#
_symmetry.space_group_name_H-M   'P 1'
#
loop_
_entity.id
_entity.type
_entity.pdbx_description
1 polymer ?
#
loop_
_entity_poly.entity_id
_entity_poly.type
_entity_poly.pdbx_seq_one_letter_code
_entity_poly.pdbx_strand_id
1 'polypeptide(L)'
;MQIHILEYLVTRGGNVNITDEDGDTPIYTVENIATAQWLVEHGADVHRYNGEGISPIEHLAEDFPAVASYLASLPNTSPAATVSSPVLLARPEQPSQHSQNAASEELTSTLIERVSDVATRAEIDGRDLDEEELRAVVERTVIDGLHTGYGMSVNANGEEREERDEAKRLKRDEGPMAGRSRPPTTKITKMSSSGWDRFSSLSTYVTTDELAHLDISTPTPSDHNDSTVLRLVTNSRSKGYDSACIPLTTEKWRARWRGMCILSGEGGERDVGAEERAEAWRAAPVFMRDEVTITRLDEAEGVTAMISDWLELDAEDDWVRHDSEIALQQELAYACYLNVTSVILPPPRNRAHVASYARAVNECMKGTPYVRFSVKIPIYNPSIFHPREPSSPTARVGTPRIEIDDDPMSSPGGAGKQPPRAPEGELNATWEMWDIVRSVCDYNTRLTLTLDLTPPLPLNLGVLRKWAAEPVQHIYLPASTFIANTKGYPVLPKGTQSFIRDSMAHRPTIILAGVGSGVHARGGEPAYAQYVRHLEKTSPAVQASMKAGTVENFANGYQDYLQAPLQPLMDNLQSLTYQTFEQDPVKYQNYEEAIYRALEEWPANDRIVICVAGAGRGPLVARCLSAITRSRRQGFIYAVEKNPNAYVTLQGRQETEWKDKVKLVFGDMRLVEIPEKADILVTELLGSFGDNELSPECLDGASRFLKPDGISIPSSYTAHLAPISSSKLYNEARSGKDEKSLETPYVVMFQAINLLSGNGGGLGDRCGSQVQECWDFEHPRKDAVLNAQGLPPTNSHNARSAKLAFHIPHAGVLHGLAGYFEAVLYGNIGLSIHPDRKDRVSKDMLSWFPLFFPFKAPLYLPSNSELQVSIWRLTNKRQVWYEWYAESFMPVFNTPTDGTVDDSESVMSNHESFFASLPTHMATPSPLIDAIDAQQAGIKERRNTWASVDSFKRGDLGVVKIGQTSLHNAGGKSSWIGL
;
A
#
# COMPACT_ATOMS: atom_id res chain seq x y z
N MET A 1 37.83 7.36 8.91
CA MET A 1 38.40 6.14 8.27
C MET A 1 39.78 5.77 8.85
N GLN A 2 40.19 4.48 8.85
CA GLN A 2 41.46 4.01 9.45
C GLN A 2 42.52 3.67 8.36
N ILE A 3 43.70 4.31 8.41
CA ILE A 3 44.73 4.24 7.35
C ILE A 3 45.20 2.82 7.02
N HIS A 4 45.33 1.93 8.02
CA HIS A 4 45.76 0.54 7.78
C HIS A 4 44.77 -0.27 6.91
N ILE A 5 43.50 0.13 6.86
CA ILE A 5 42.49 -0.48 5.98
C ILE A 5 42.71 0.00 4.55
N LEU A 6 42.97 1.30 4.34
CA LEU A 6 43.31 1.86 3.03
C LEU A 6 44.58 1.22 2.45
N GLU A 7 45.63 1.08 3.27
CA GLU A 7 46.88 0.41 2.88
C GLU A 7 46.63 -1.04 2.46
N TYR A 8 45.80 -1.79 3.19
CA TYR A 8 45.39 -3.13 2.80
C TYR A 8 44.57 -3.16 1.49
N LEU A 9 43.69 -2.19 1.26
CA LEU A 9 42.87 -2.14 0.05
C LEU A 9 43.71 -1.77 -1.19
N VAL A 10 44.58 -0.76 -1.10
CA VAL A 10 45.44 -0.35 -2.22
C VAL A 10 46.49 -1.43 -2.56
N THR A 11 47.07 -2.11 -1.56
CA THR A 11 47.95 -3.27 -1.81
C THR A 11 47.24 -4.48 -2.43
N ARG A 12 45.90 -4.49 -2.45
CA ARG A 12 45.06 -5.46 -3.18
C ARG A 12 44.55 -4.94 -4.53
N GLY A 13 45.00 -3.76 -4.98
CA GLY A 13 44.58 -3.16 -6.25
C GLY A 13 43.35 -2.25 -6.16
N GLY A 14 42.96 -1.83 -4.95
CA GLY A 14 41.90 -0.83 -4.75
C GLY A 14 42.26 0.52 -5.38
N ASN A 15 41.32 1.09 -6.14
CA ASN A 15 41.47 2.40 -6.78
C ASN A 15 41.06 3.51 -5.80
N VAL A 16 41.99 4.42 -5.48
CA VAL A 16 41.72 5.59 -4.61
C VAL A 16 40.79 6.64 -5.25
N ASN A 17 40.57 6.56 -6.56
CA ASN A 17 39.65 7.39 -7.34
C ASN A 17 38.44 6.58 -7.86
N ILE A 18 38.05 5.49 -7.17
CA ILE A 18 36.76 4.86 -7.44
C ILE A 18 35.65 5.83 -7.06
N THR A 19 34.59 5.90 -7.88
CA THR A 19 33.41 6.71 -7.60
C THR A 19 32.25 5.85 -7.13
N ASP A 20 31.37 6.39 -6.29
CA ASP A 20 30.08 5.81 -5.95
C ASP A 20 28.97 6.21 -6.94
N GLU A 21 27.69 6.10 -6.54
CA GLU A 21 26.52 6.46 -7.35
C GLU A 21 26.43 7.98 -7.60
N ASP A 22 26.95 8.81 -6.69
CA ASP A 22 26.86 10.27 -6.72
C ASP A 22 28.12 10.91 -7.36
N GLY A 23 29.12 10.09 -7.69
CA GLY A 23 30.36 10.50 -8.35
C GLY A 23 31.48 10.89 -7.39
N ASP A 24 31.23 10.77 -6.09
CA ASP A 24 32.18 11.06 -5.01
C ASP A 24 33.27 9.99 -4.97
N THR A 25 34.51 10.43 -4.75
CA THR A 25 35.65 9.52 -4.53
C THR A 25 35.98 9.46 -3.04
N PRO A 26 36.79 8.50 -2.55
CA PRO A 26 37.21 8.42 -1.15
C PRO A 26 37.72 9.72 -0.50
N ILE A 27 38.17 10.71 -1.28
CA ILE A 27 38.59 12.03 -0.79
C ILE A 27 37.42 12.96 -0.40
N TYR A 28 36.16 12.64 -0.74
CA TYR A 28 34.97 13.36 -0.25
C TYR A 28 34.59 12.93 1.18
N THR A 29 35.05 11.74 1.62
CA THR A 29 34.64 11.12 2.89
C THR A 29 35.70 11.19 4.00
N VAL A 30 36.70 12.10 3.88
CA VAL A 30 37.83 12.17 4.84
C VAL A 30 37.59 13.11 6.01
N GLU A 31 37.35 12.51 7.17
CA GLU A 31 37.11 13.19 8.45
C GLU A 31 38.38 13.81 9.10
N ASN A 32 39.58 13.56 8.58
CA ASN A 32 40.84 14.02 9.18
C ASN A 32 42.00 14.18 8.19
N ILE A 33 42.91 15.11 8.53
CA ILE A 33 44.05 15.51 7.70
C ILE A 33 45.00 14.34 7.40
N ALA A 34 45.27 13.45 8.35
CA ALA A 34 46.19 12.33 8.15
C ALA A 34 45.68 11.32 7.10
N THR A 35 44.36 11.12 7.03
CA THR A 35 43.73 10.27 6.02
C THR A 35 43.70 10.97 4.65
N ALA A 36 43.43 12.27 4.63
CA ALA A 36 43.48 13.08 3.40
C ALA A 36 44.90 13.12 2.80
N GLN A 37 45.92 13.35 3.62
CA GLN A 37 47.34 13.28 3.24
C GLN A 37 47.68 11.92 2.61
N TRP A 38 47.30 10.83 3.27
CA TRP A 38 47.56 9.48 2.76
C TRP A 38 46.91 9.23 1.40
N LEU A 39 45.64 9.62 1.20
CA LEU A 39 44.96 9.47 -0.09
C LEU A 39 45.62 10.29 -1.20
N VAL A 40 46.02 11.55 -0.91
CA VAL A 40 46.73 12.41 -1.87
C VAL A 40 48.09 11.82 -2.24
N GLU A 41 48.85 11.31 -1.26
CA GLU A 41 50.13 10.62 -1.49
C GLU A 41 49.98 9.36 -2.37
N HIS A 42 48.80 8.73 -2.34
CA HIS A 42 48.47 7.55 -3.16
C HIS A 42 47.72 7.89 -4.46
N GLY A 43 47.62 9.18 -4.83
CA GLY A 43 47.13 9.64 -6.13
C GLY A 43 45.64 9.96 -6.20
N ALA A 44 44.99 10.30 -5.09
CA ALA A 44 43.61 10.81 -5.10
C ALA A 44 43.51 12.16 -5.82
N ASP A 45 42.53 12.31 -6.71
CA ASP A 45 42.27 13.53 -7.47
C ASP A 45 41.44 14.52 -6.64
N VAL A 46 42.12 15.52 -6.08
CA VAL A 46 41.52 16.58 -5.25
C VAL A 46 40.78 17.66 -6.05
N HIS A 47 40.82 17.60 -7.38
CA HIS A 47 40.20 18.58 -8.29
C HIS A 47 39.07 17.99 -9.14
N ARG A 48 38.76 16.70 -8.97
CA ARG A 48 37.58 16.07 -9.55
C ARG A 48 36.32 16.73 -8.98
N TYR A 49 35.33 16.96 -9.82
CA TYR A 49 33.97 17.31 -9.41
C TYR A 49 33.09 16.06 -9.42
N ASN A 50 32.13 15.98 -8.50
CA ASN A 50 31.17 14.88 -8.42
C ASN A 50 29.99 15.05 -9.40
N GLY A 51 28.98 14.19 -9.31
CA GLY A 51 27.79 14.23 -10.17
C GLY A 51 26.97 15.53 -10.02
N GLU A 52 27.02 16.15 -8.85
CA GLU A 52 26.36 17.44 -8.55
C GLU A 52 27.22 18.66 -8.96
N GLY A 53 28.44 18.45 -9.43
CA GLY A 53 29.35 19.53 -9.83
C GLY A 53 30.07 20.22 -8.66
N ILE A 54 30.16 19.56 -7.50
CA ILE A 54 30.80 20.06 -6.26
C ILE A 54 32.20 19.44 -6.12
N SER A 55 33.20 20.24 -5.71
CA SER A 55 34.56 19.74 -5.44
C SER A 55 34.72 19.18 -4.01
N PRO A 56 35.74 18.34 -3.72
CA PRO A 56 35.97 17.81 -2.38
C PRO A 56 36.23 18.92 -1.34
N ILE A 57 36.79 20.06 -1.79
CA ILE A 57 37.09 21.20 -0.93
C ILE A 57 35.79 21.87 -0.49
N GLU A 58 34.83 22.03 -1.39
CA GLU A 58 33.51 22.61 -1.11
C GLU A 58 32.67 21.67 -0.25
N HIS A 59 32.61 20.37 -0.60
CA HIS A 59 31.87 19.36 0.16
C HIS A 59 32.37 19.22 1.62
N LEU A 60 33.69 19.26 1.83
CA LEU A 60 34.29 19.15 3.18
C LEU A 60 34.36 20.49 3.95
N ALA A 61 33.94 21.61 3.35
CA ALA A 61 34.12 22.94 3.96
C ALA A 61 33.29 23.14 5.24
N GLU A 62 32.11 22.53 5.31
CA GLU A 62 31.16 22.67 6.41
C GLU A 62 31.53 21.75 7.59
N ASP A 63 31.54 20.44 7.38
CA ASP A 63 31.80 19.45 8.44
C ASP A 63 33.28 19.32 8.82
N PHE A 64 34.20 19.52 7.87
CA PHE A 64 35.64 19.24 8.04
C PHE A 64 36.55 20.38 7.55
N PRO A 65 36.35 21.63 8.00
CA PRO A 65 37.05 22.82 7.48
C PRO A 65 38.59 22.75 7.56
N ALA A 66 39.13 22.00 8.53
CA ALA A 66 40.58 21.77 8.64
C ALA A 66 41.13 20.87 7.53
N VAL A 67 40.32 19.94 7.00
CA VAL A 67 40.67 19.08 5.86
C VAL A 67 40.52 19.85 4.56
N ALA A 68 39.42 20.58 4.37
CA ALA A 68 39.23 21.47 3.22
C ALA A 68 40.38 22.50 3.10
N SER A 69 40.79 23.11 4.22
CA SER A 69 41.94 24.03 4.28
C SER A 69 43.28 23.36 3.90
N TYR A 70 43.46 22.09 4.24
CA TYR A 70 44.65 21.33 3.83
C TYR A 70 44.61 21.05 2.32
N LEU A 71 43.48 20.57 1.78
CA LEU A 71 43.33 20.30 0.35
C LEU A 71 43.52 21.56 -0.51
N ALA A 72 42.97 22.70 -0.06
CA ALA A 72 43.17 24.00 -0.69
C ALA A 72 44.61 24.53 -0.64
N SER A 73 45.48 23.95 0.20
CA SER A 73 46.92 24.32 0.29
C SER A 73 47.82 23.56 -0.70
N LEU A 74 47.27 22.60 -1.44
CA LEU A 74 48.02 21.76 -2.37
C LEU A 74 48.28 22.46 -3.73
N PRO A 75 49.46 22.30 -4.34
CA PRO A 75 49.79 22.96 -5.61
C PRO A 75 49.21 22.23 -6.83
N ASN A 76 48.38 22.93 -7.61
CA ASN A 76 47.80 22.44 -8.87
C ASN A 76 48.87 21.87 -9.82
N THR A 77 48.75 20.59 -10.17
CA THR A 77 49.59 19.92 -11.17
C THR A 77 48.75 19.14 -12.17
N SER A 78 48.26 19.81 -13.22
CA SER A 78 47.54 19.18 -14.32
C SER A 78 48.47 18.77 -15.48
N PRO A 79 48.25 17.59 -16.08
CA PRO A 79 48.49 17.35 -17.50
C PRO A 79 47.16 17.20 -18.25
N ALA A 80 47.00 17.93 -19.35
CA ALA A 80 45.75 17.95 -20.12
C ALA A 80 45.57 16.72 -21.03
N ALA A 81 44.32 16.26 -21.18
CA ALA A 81 43.88 15.43 -22.30
C ALA A 81 42.43 15.75 -22.67
N THR A 82 42.22 16.28 -23.88
CA THR A 82 40.90 16.58 -24.44
C THR A 82 40.32 15.38 -25.18
N VAL A 83 39.13 14.93 -24.78
CA VAL A 83 38.25 14.07 -25.59
C VAL A 83 36.81 14.59 -25.46
N SER A 84 36.12 14.80 -26.59
CA SER A 84 34.71 15.21 -26.61
C SER A 84 33.80 14.06 -27.02
N SER A 85 32.62 13.98 -26.39
CA SER A 85 31.35 13.33 -26.81
C SER A 85 30.61 12.79 -25.58
N PRO A 86 29.28 12.61 -25.62
CA PRO A 86 28.25 13.43 -26.26
C PRO A 86 27.27 13.99 -25.20
N VAL A 87 26.34 14.88 -25.60
CA VAL A 87 25.25 15.32 -24.71
C VAL A 87 24.27 14.17 -24.49
N LEU A 88 24.31 13.54 -23.32
CA LEU A 88 23.24 12.68 -22.82
C LEU A 88 22.19 13.56 -22.14
N LEU A 89 20.94 13.43 -22.59
CA LEU A 89 19.79 14.08 -21.95
C LEU A 89 19.61 13.51 -20.54
N ALA A 90 19.56 14.40 -19.54
CA ALA A 90 19.43 14.04 -18.14
C ALA A 90 18.11 13.29 -17.85
N ARG A 91 18.13 12.44 -16.82
CA ARG A 91 16.93 11.83 -16.25
C ARG A 91 16.17 12.88 -15.43
N PRO A 92 14.83 12.78 -15.31
CA PRO A 92 14.11 13.49 -14.26
C PRO A 92 14.45 12.83 -12.90
N GLU A 93 15.09 13.58 -12.01
CA GLU A 93 15.49 13.13 -10.68
C GLU A 93 14.39 13.34 -9.64
N GLN A 94 14.47 12.59 -8.54
CA GLN A 94 13.72 12.87 -7.31
C GLN A 94 14.63 13.66 -6.35
N PRO A 95 14.10 14.63 -5.59
CA PRO A 95 14.93 15.48 -4.72
C PRO A 95 15.59 14.67 -3.60
N SER A 96 16.92 14.75 -3.52
CA SER A 96 17.73 14.09 -2.49
C SER A 96 17.40 14.59 -1.08
N GLN A 97 17.70 13.78 -0.05
CA GLN A 97 17.49 14.17 1.34
C GLN A 97 18.23 15.47 1.71
N HIS A 98 19.39 15.72 1.09
CA HIS A 98 20.15 16.96 1.29
C HIS A 98 19.40 18.18 0.76
N SER A 99 18.82 18.12 -0.45
CA SER A 99 18.02 19.22 -1.02
C SER A 99 16.78 19.56 -0.18
N GLN A 100 16.16 18.55 0.45
CA GLN A 100 15.02 18.73 1.34
C GLN A 100 15.43 19.37 2.67
N ASN A 101 16.59 18.99 3.21
CA ASN A 101 17.15 19.58 4.42
C ASN A 101 17.55 21.04 4.20
N ALA A 102 18.26 21.36 3.11
CA ALA A 102 18.68 22.72 2.78
C ALA A 102 17.49 23.69 2.65
N ALA A 103 16.42 23.29 1.96
CA ALA A 103 15.21 24.10 1.89
C ALA A 103 14.49 24.23 3.25
N SER A 104 14.53 23.19 4.08
CA SER A 104 14.01 23.25 5.46
C SER A 104 14.81 24.23 6.33
N GLU A 105 16.12 24.33 6.14
CA GLU A 105 17.00 25.27 6.85
C GLU A 105 16.84 26.71 6.37
N GLU A 106 16.66 26.93 5.06
CA GLU A 106 16.32 28.24 4.50
C GLU A 106 14.97 28.75 5.01
N LEU A 107 13.94 27.89 5.05
CA LEU A 107 12.63 28.18 5.63
C LEU A 107 12.73 28.48 7.14
N THR A 108 13.56 27.74 7.87
CA THR A 108 13.79 27.94 9.32
C THR A 108 14.50 29.27 9.58
N SER A 109 15.53 29.59 8.79
CA SER A 109 16.26 30.86 8.88
C SER A 109 15.36 32.06 8.57
N THR A 110 14.55 31.95 7.51
CA THR A 110 13.55 32.95 7.12
C THR A 110 12.48 33.14 8.20
N LEU A 111 12.07 32.07 8.90
CA LEU A 111 11.14 32.16 10.03
C LEU A 111 11.74 32.93 11.19
N ILE A 112 12.98 32.61 11.57
CA ILE A 112 13.70 33.27 12.68
C ILE A 112 13.88 34.76 12.39
N GLU A 113 14.26 35.13 11.17
CA GLU A 113 14.39 36.53 10.74
C GLU A 113 13.05 37.28 10.84
N ARG A 114 11.97 36.73 10.27
CA ARG A 114 10.62 37.35 10.33
C ARG A 114 10.08 37.48 11.75
N VAL A 115 10.36 36.51 12.63
CA VAL A 115 9.97 36.57 14.06
C VAL A 115 10.79 37.63 14.80
N SER A 116 12.09 37.74 14.50
CA SER A 116 12.96 38.81 15.02
C SER A 116 12.49 40.20 14.59
N ASP A 117 12.02 40.36 13.34
CA ASP A 117 11.43 41.59 12.82
C ASP A 117 10.11 41.98 13.49
N VAL A 118 9.25 41.00 13.83
CA VAL A 118 8.04 41.25 14.64
C VAL A 118 8.43 41.71 16.05
N ALA A 119 9.41 41.06 16.68
CA ALA A 119 9.85 41.40 18.03
C ALA A 119 10.51 42.78 18.10
N THR A 120 11.42 43.10 17.18
CA THR A 120 12.11 44.39 17.12
C THR A 120 11.12 45.54 16.88
N ARG A 121 10.10 45.34 16.03
CA ARG A 121 9.04 46.35 15.83
C ARG A 121 8.19 46.55 17.07
N ALA A 122 7.80 45.47 17.76
CA ALA A 122 7.05 45.56 19.01
C ALA A 122 7.83 46.33 20.10
N GLU A 123 9.14 46.09 20.21
CA GLU A 123 10.04 46.77 21.15
C GLU A 123 10.23 48.26 20.80
N ILE A 124 10.40 48.62 19.52
CA ILE A 124 10.48 50.01 19.05
C ILE A 124 9.18 50.78 19.30
N ASP A 125 8.03 50.15 19.04
CA ASP A 125 6.70 50.76 19.22
C ASP A 125 6.23 50.77 20.69
N GLY A 126 7.00 50.16 21.61
CA GLY A 126 6.67 50.08 23.04
C GLY A 126 5.39 49.30 23.33
N ARG A 127 5.09 48.28 22.51
CA ARG A 127 3.86 47.49 22.55
C ARG A 127 4.18 46.02 22.84
N ASP A 128 3.26 45.32 23.50
CA ASP A 128 3.37 43.88 23.69
C ASP A 128 3.33 43.15 22.33
N LEU A 129 3.99 41.98 22.28
CA LEU A 129 4.02 41.09 21.12
C LEU A 129 2.61 40.65 20.75
N ASP A 130 2.26 40.82 19.48
CA ASP A 130 0.94 40.43 18.96
C ASP A 130 0.94 38.94 18.60
N GLU A 131 0.21 38.14 19.38
CA GLU A 131 0.07 36.70 19.16
C GLU A 131 -0.62 36.37 17.82
N GLU A 132 -1.52 37.23 17.30
CA GLU A 132 -2.14 37.02 15.99
C GLU A 132 -1.16 37.34 14.85
N GLU A 133 -0.30 38.37 14.99
CA GLU A 133 0.75 38.68 14.01
C GLU A 133 1.81 37.56 13.96
N LEU A 134 2.29 37.09 15.13
CA LEU A 134 3.23 35.97 15.24
C LEU A 134 2.64 34.68 14.64
N ARG A 135 1.38 34.38 14.97
CA ARG A 135 0.69 33.21 14.43
C ARG A 135 0.54 33.28 12.91
N ALA A 136 0.20 34.45 12.36
CA ALA A 136 0.09 34.63 10.91
C ALA A 136 1.44 34.47 10.19
N VAL A 137 2.56 34.88 10.81
CA VAL A 137 3.91 34.63 10.27
C VAL A 137 4.24 33.14 10.27
N VAL A 138 3.97 32.42 11.36
CA VAL A 138 4.20 30.98 11.46
C VAL A 138 3.31 30.19 10.50
N GLU A 139 2.00 30.45 10.48
CA GLU A 139 1.07 29.78 9.56
C GLU A 139 1.44 30.02 8.09
N ARG A 140 1.93 31.23 7.75
CA ARG A 140 2.40 31.53 6.40
C ARG A 140 3.68 30.79 6.04
N THR A 141 4.69 30.76 6.91
CA THR A 141 5.93 30.02 6.61
C THR A 141 5.71 28.50 6.56
N VAL A 142 4.73 27.96 7.30
CA VAL A 142 4.30 26.56 7.17
C VAL A 142 3.60 26.30 5.82
N ILE A 143 2.75 27.22 5.35
CA ILE A 143 2.13 27.14 4.02
C ILE A 143 3.19 27.27 2.91
N ASP A 144 4.12 28.21 3.04
CA ASP A 144 5.24 28.40 2.11
C ASP A 144 6.12 27.13 2.08
N GLY A 145 6.42 26.51 3.22
CA GLY A 145 7.18 25.25 3.31
C GLY A 145 6.46 24.03 2.74
N LEU A 146 5.14 23.93 2.93
CA LEU A 146 4.31 22.93 2.23
C LEU A 146 4.33 23.16 0.72
N HIS A 147 4.33 24.42 0.26
CA HIS A 147 4.46 24.76 -1.16
C HIS A 147 5.84 24.45 -1.73
N THR A 148 6.92 24.67 -0.99
CA THR A 148 8.30 24.33 -1.40
C THR A 148 8.47 22.81 -1.50
N GLY A 149 8.05 22.06 -0.48
CA GLY A 149 8.03 20.59 -0.52
C GLY A 149 7.18 20.04 -1.66
N TYR A 150 6.06 20.70 -2.01
CA TYR A 150 5.26 20.34 -3.19
C TYR A 150 5.95 20.71 -4.51
N GLY A 151 6.58 21.88 -4.60
CA GLY A 151 7.33 22.34 -5.78
C GLY A 151 8.50 21.43 -6.13
N MET A 152 9.21 20.92 -5.11
CA MET A 152 10.25 19.90 -5.25
C MET A 152 9.74 18.56 -5.80
N SER A 153 8.43 18.29 -5.76
CA SER A 153 7.80 17.12 -6.41
C SER A 153 7.23 17.40 -7.81
N VAL A 154 7.20 18.66 -8.27
CA VAL A 154 6.49 19.09 -9.49
C VAL A 154 7.37 19.84 -10.50
N ASN A 155 8.58 20.28 -10.12
CA ASN A 155 9.49 21.01 -11.01
C ASN A 155 10.19 20.12 -12.06
N ALA A 156 9.39 19.63 -13.02
CA ALA A 156 9.84 19.11 -14.32
C ALA A 156 9.18 19.85 -15.51
N ASN A 157 8.45 20.95 -15.26
CA ASN A 157 7.85 21.83 -16.28
C ASN A 157 7.71 23.26 -15.71
N GLY A 158 8.73 24.11 -15.89
CA GLY A 158 8.77 25.43 -15.25
C GLY A 158 9.53 26.56 -15.96
N GLU A 159 10.31 26.30 -17.01
CA GLU A 159 11.10 27.34 -17.70
C GLU A 159 10.38 27.95 -18.90
N GLU A 160 9.29 28.71 -18.67
CA GLU A 160 8.79 29.68 -19.67
C GLU A 160 7.85 30.74 -19.04
N ARG A 161 8.27 31.45 -17.98
CA ARG A 161 7.39 32.49 -17.40
C ARG A 161 7.96 33.77 -16.77
N GLU A 162 9.27 33.99 -16.71
CA GLU A 162 9.80 35.20 -16.05
C GLU A 162 10.03 36.41 -16.98
N GLU A 163 10.02 36.26 -18.30
CA GLU A 163 10.26 37.38 -19.24
C GLU A 163 9.04 38.30 -19.53
N ARG A 164 7.88 38.10 -18.88
CA ARG A 164 6.65 38.85 -19.23
C ARG A 164 6.17 39.95 -18.28
N ASP A 165 6.68 40.01 -17.04
CA ASP A 165 6.15 40.95 -16.04
C ASP A 165 7.06 42.16 -15.73
N GLU A 166 8.32 42.17 -16.17
CA GLU A 166 9.19 43.34 -15.98
C GLU A 166 8.83 44.53 -16.90
N ALA A 167 8.21 44.28 -18.06
CA ALA A 167 7.85 45.30 -19.04
C ALA A 167 6.65 46.21 -18.66
N LYS A 168 6.04 46.03 -17.47
CA LYS A 168 4.82 46.77 -17.06
C LYS A 168 4.99 47.69 -15.85
N ARG A 169 6.16 47.74 -15.21
CA ARG A 169 6.34 48.50 -13.95
C ARG A 169 6.76 49.97 -14.12
N LEU A 170 6.88 50.47 -15.36
CA LEU A 170 7.25 51.86 -15.68
C LEU A 170 6.17 52.58 -16.50
N LYS A 171 5.09 53.03 -15.84
CA LYS A 171 4.31 54.27 -16.12
C LYS A 171 3.00 54.32 -15.34
N ARG A 172 2.98 55.11 -14.25
CA ARG A 172 2.15 56.32 -14.08
C ARG A 172 2.05 56.70 -12.61
N ASP A 173 2.71 57.80 -12.29
CA ASP A 173 2.28 58.68 -11.22
C ASP A 173 1.28 59.72 -11.78
N GLU A 174 0.67 60.49 -10.87
CA GLU A 174 -0.28 61.60 -11.09
C GLU A 174 -1.74 61.25 -11.47
N GLY A 175 -2.67 61.85 -10.71
CA GLY A 175 -4.12 61.70 -10.83
C GLY A 175 -4.82 62.92 -11.50
N PRO A 176 -5.92 63.42 -10.92
CA PRO A 176 -7.26 62.88 -11.22
C PRO A 176 -8.23 63.95 -11.77
N MET A 177 -9.34 63.54 -12.43
CA MET A 177 -10.63 64.25 -12.39
C MET A 177 -11.82 63.54 -13.09
N ALA A 178 -12.96 63.60 -12.41
CA ALA A 178 -14.38 63.44 -12.79
C ALA A 178 -14.84 62.99 -14.21
N GLY A 179 -15.80 62.04 -14.24
CA GLY A 179 -16.71 61.83 -15.39
C GLY A 179 -17.68 60.65 -15.20
N ARG A 180 -19.00 60.90 -15.17
CA ARG A 180 -20.04 59.84 -15.02
C ARG A 180 -20.38 59.16 -16.34
N SER A 181 -20.45 57.81 -16.35
CA SER A 181 -21.59 57.06 -16.95
C SER A 181 -21.52 55.54 -16.69
N ARG A 182 -22.69 54.93 -16.41
CA ARG A 182 -23.02 53.49 -16.63
C ARG A 182 -23.85 53.44 -17.94
N PRO A 183 -23.98 52.32 -18.70
CA PRO A 183 -24.06 50.90 -18.26
C PRO A 183 -23.30 49.95 -19.24
N PRO A 184 -23.57 48.62 -19.36
CA PRO A 184 -24.30 47.70 -18.47
C PRO A 184 -23.41 46.56 -17.91
N THR A 185 -23.96 45.81 -16.95
CA THR A 185 -23.30 44.66 -16.31
C THR A 185 -23.35 43.38 -17.16
N THR A 186 -22.20 42.88 -17.60
CA THR A 186 -22.05 41.50 -18.06
C THR A 186 -21.47 40.67 -16.91
N LYS A 187 -22.15 39.59 -16.50
CA LYS A 187 -21.63 38.68 -15.47
C LYS A 187 -20.43 37.92 -16.02
N ILE A 188 -19.23 38.16 -15.49
CA ILE A 188 -18.08 37.28 -15.72
C ILE A 188 -18.26 36.07 -14.82
N THR A 189 -18.51 34.92 -15.43
CA THR A 189 -18.52 33.62 -14.77
C THR A 189 -17.13 33.33 -14.23
N LYS A 190 -16.99 33.07 -12.92
CA LYS A 190 -15.73 32.55 -12.37
C LYS A 190 -15.40 31.23 -13.07
N MET A 191 -14.28 31.18 -13.81
CA MET A 191 -13.64 29.90 -14.10
C MET A 191 -13.15 29.30 -12.79
N SER A 192 -13.56 28.06 -12.50
CA SER A 192 -13.27 27.40 -11.24
C SER A 192 -11.87 26.79 -11.24
N SER A 193 -11.01 27.29 -10.36
CA SER A 193 -9.83 26.56 -9.89
C SER A 193 -10.28 25.35 -9.05
N SER A 194 -10.40 24.16 -9.66
CA SER A 194 -10.76 22.92 -8.95
C SER A 194 -10.33 21.65 -9.70
N GLY A 195 -9.01 21.50 -9.88
CA GLY A 195 -8.41 20.23 -10.31
C GLY A 195 -8.13 19.26 -9.15
N TRP A 196 -7.92 19.78 -7.94
CA TRP A 196 -7.34 19.02 -6.82
C TRP A 196 -8.37 18.41 -5.85
N ASP A 197 -9.64 18.83 -5.91
CA ASP A 197 -10.71 18.33 -5.01
C ASP A 197 -11.32 16.97 -5.44
N ARG A 198 -10.82 16.35 -6.52
CA ARG A 198 -11.47 15.19 -7.17
C ARG A 198 -10.81 13.89 -6.73
N PHE A 199 -11.65 12.93 -6.36
CA PHE A 199 -11.28 11.57 -5.95
C PHE A 199 -11.49 10.56 -7.09
N SER A 200 -11.77 11.03 -8.31
CA SER A 200 -11.79 10.23 -9.54
C SER A 200 -11.63 11.12 -10.77
N SER A 201 -11.04 10.58 -11.82
CA SER A 201 -11.03 11.19 -13.16
C SER A 201 -12.12 10.55 -14.03
N LEU A 202 -12.71 11.30 -14.94
CA LEU A 202 -13.64 10.79 -15.94
C LEU A 202 -13.00 10.79 -17.32
N SER A 203 -13.03 9.65 -17.99
CA SER A 203 -12.66 9.51 -19.40
C SER A 203 -13.87 9.11 -20.23
N THR A 204 -13.92 9.54 -21.49
CA THR A 204 -14.88 9.01 -22.48
C THR A 204 -14.17 8.03 -23.42
N TYR A 205 -14.76 6.87 -23.67
CA TYR A 205 -14.27 5.94 -24.70
C TYR A 205 -14.96 6.21 -26.03
N VAL A 206 -14.15 6.34 -27.08
CA VAL A 206 -14.58 6.62 -28.44
C VAL A 206 -14.28 5.41 -29.31
N THR A 207 -15.25 4.97 -30.10
CA THR A 207 -15.09 3.86 -31.04
C THR A 207 -14.45 4.30 -32.37
N THR A 208 -13.89 3.35 -33.11
CA THR A 208 -13.44 3.55 -34.50
C THR A 208 -14.56 4.06 -35.41
N ASP A 209 -15.79 3.64 -35.17
CA ASP A 209 -16.96 3.99 -35.98
C ASP A 209 -17.40 5.43 -35.70
N GLU A 210 -17.39 5.86 -34.44
CA GLU A 210 -17.61 7.27 -34.08
C GLU A 210 -16.54 8.17 -34.69
N LEU A 211 -15.27 7.75 -34.71
CA LEU A 211 -14.17 8.48 -35.37
C LEU A 211 -14.37 8.57 -36.90
N ALA A 212 -14.86 7.51 -37.54
CA ALA A 212 -15.12 7.48 -38.98
C ALA A 212 -16.36 8.29 -39.38
N HIS A 213 -17.34 8.45 -38.48
CA HIS A 213 -18.58 9.19 -38.72
C HIS A 213 -18.55 10.65 -38.21
N LEU A 214 -17.43 11.11 -37.65
CA LEU A 214 -17.20 12.51 -37.26
C LEU A 214 -16.90 13.44 -38.46
N ASP A 215 -17.75 13.36 -39.48
CA ASP A 215 -17.75 14.32 -40.59
C ASP A 215 -18.31 15.67 -40.10
N ILE A 216 -17.47 16.70 -40.18
CA ILE A 216 -17.70 17.99 -39.53
C ILE A 216 -18.77 18.79 -40.28
N SER A 217 -19.88 19.08 -39.60
CA SER A 217 -20.85 20.09 -40.06
C SER A 217 -20.19 21.48 -40.07
N THR A 218 -19.76 21.93 -41.26
CA THR A 218 -19.20 23.25 -41.61
C THR A 218 -18.06 23.76 -40.71
N PRO A 219 -16.80 23.77 -41.17
CA PRO A 219 -15.70 24.34 -40.40
C PRO A 219 -15.89 25.86 -40.20
N THR A 220 -15.68 26.35 -38.99
CA THR A 220 -15.51 27.78 -38.74
C THR A 220 -14.15 28.25 -39.26
N PRO A 221 -13.98 29.52 -39.70
CA PRO A 221 -12.73 30.00 -40.31
C PRO A 221 -11.48 29.95 -39.41
N SER A 222 -11.66 29.66 -38.12
CA SER A 222 -10.62 29.41 -37.11
C SER A 222 -10.02 28.00 -37.16
N ASP A 223 -10.71 27.02 -37.75
CA ASP A 223 -10.50 25.59 -37.48
C ASP A 223 -9.41 24.93 -38.35
N HIS A 224 -8.71 25.70 -39.20
CA HIS A 224 -7.88 25.16 -40.29
C HIS A 224 -6.65 24.33 -39.86
N ASN A 225 -6.35 24.21 -38.56
CA ASN A 225 -5.22 23.46 -38.03
C ASN A 225 -5.62 22.34 -37.02
N ASP A 226 -6.90 22.22 -36.67
CA ASP A 226 -7.38 21.27 -35.66
C ASP A 226 -7.80 19.93 -36.31
N SER A 227 -7.08 18.85 -36.00
CA SER A 227 -7.43 17.51 -36.47
C SER A 227 -8.67 16.95 -35.76
N THR A 228 -9.28 15.90 -36.33
CA THR A 228 -10.44 15.22 -35.76
C THR A 228 -10.22 14.78 -34.31
N VAL A 229 -8.99 14.33 -33.97
CA VAL A 229 -8.62 13.93 -32.60
C VAL A 229 -8.61 15.14 -31.65
N LEU A 230 -7.97 16.26 -32.02
CA LEU A 230 -7.97 17.49 -31.21
C LEU A 230 -9.40 18.02 -30.97
N ARG A 231 -10.22 18.05 -32.03
CA ARG A 231 -11.63 18.46 -31.94
C ARG A 231 -12.42 17.56 -30.98
N LEU A 232 -12.15 16.25 -31.01
CA LEU A 232 -12.78 15.29 -30.11
C LEU A 232 -12.34 15.46 -28.66
N VAL A 233 -11.04 15.63 -28.40
CA VAL A 233 -10.52 15.86 -27.04
C VAL A 233 -11.09 17.16 -26.48
N THR A 234 -11.12 18.23 -27.29
CA THR A 234 -11.71 19.53 -26.92
C THR A 234 -13.20 19.43 -26.63
N ASN A 235 -13.97 18.73 -27.48
CA ASN A 235 -15.39 18.44 -27.26
C ASN A 235 -15.59 17.64 -25.96
N SER A 236 -14.79 16.61 -25.71
CA SER A 236 -14.85 15.80 -24.49
C SER A 236 -14.58 16.63 -23.24
N ARG A 237 -13.54 17.48 -23.24
CA ARG A 237 -13.26 18.45 -22.17
C ARG A 237 -14.45 19.40 -21.96
N SER A 238 -15.09 19.90 -23.02
CA SER A 238 -16.28 20.75 -22.95
C SER A 238 -17.51 20.07 -22.31
N LYS A 239 -17.62 18.75 -22.43
CA LYS A 239 -18.68 17.93 -21.81
C LYS A 239 -18.38 17.57 -20.35
N GLY A 240 -17.20 17.93 -19.84
CA GLY A 240 -16.77 17.68 -18.46
C GLY A 240 -16.01 16.37 -18.24
N TYR A 241 -15.48 15.75 -19.29
CA TYR A 241 -14.48 14.69 -19.17
C TYR A 241 -13.08 15.28 -18.94
N ASP A 242 -12.26 14.56 -18.18
CA ASP A 242 -10.88 14.95 -17.87
C ASP A 242 -9.90 14.42 -18.94
N SER A 243 -10.23 13.31 -19.62
CA SER A 243 -9.44 12.68 -20.69
C SER A 243 -10.31 11.96 -21.74
N ALA A 244 -9.70 11.40 -22.78
CA ALA A 244 -10.35 10.51 -23.74
C ALA A 244 -9.58 9.19 -23.93
N CYS A 245 -10.29 8.09 -24.11
CA CYS A 245 -9.75 6.78 -24.48
C CYS A 245 -10.02 6.53 -25.97
N ILE A 246 -8.96 6.38 -26.77
CA ILE A 246 -9.03 6.39 -28.25
C ILE A 246 -8.26 5.16 -28.81
N PRO A 247 -8.83 4.38 -29.75
CA PRO A 247 -8.12 3.35 -30.50
C PRO A 247 -6.89 3.92 -31.21
N LEU A 248 -5.70 3.36 -30.93
CA LEU A 248 -4.45 3.83 -31.54
C LEU A 248 -4.47 3.65 -33.06
N THR A 249 -5.12 2.57 -33.51
CA THR A 249 -5.17 2.11 -34.90
C THR A 249 -6.60 2.03 -35.43
N THR A 250 -6.74 2.01 -36.76
CA THR A 250 -8.03 1.97 -37.46
C THR A 250 -8.37 0.56 -37.96
N GLU A 251 -9.61 0.34 -38.42
CA GLU A 251 -10.01 -0.95 -39.04
C GLU A 251 -9.18 -1.30 -40.29
N LYS A 252 -8.50 -0.32 -40.94
CA LYS A 252 -7.57 -0.58 -42.04
C LYS A 252 -6.34 -1.38 -41.59
N TRP A 253 -5.81 -1.08 -40.40
CA TRP A 253 -4.71 -1.85 -39.81
C TRP A 253 -5.12 -3.31 -39.65
N ARG A 254 -6.27 -3.54 -39.00
CA ARG A 254 -6.85 -4.86 -38.78
C ARG A 254 -7.12 -5.60 -40.09
N ALA A 255 -7.61 -4.90 -41.13
CA ALA A 255 -7.82 -5.48 -42.45
C ALA A 255 -6.50 -5.93 -43.10
N ARG A 256 -5.43 -5.12 -43.03
CA ARG A 256 -4.11 -5.53 -43.53
C ARG A 256 -3.52 -6.68 -42.72
N TRP A 257 -3.55 -6.60 -41.39
CA TRP A 257 -3.05 -7.68 -40.51
C TRP A 257 -3.77 -9.00 -40.75
N ARG A 258 -5.12 -8.99 -40.88
CA ARG A 258 -5.89 -10.19 -41.26
C ARG A 258 -5.51 -10.76 -42.62
N GLY A 259 -5.10 -9.91 -43.57
CA GLY A 259 -4.58 -10.32 -44.88
C GLY A 259 -3.11 -10.81 -44.88
N MET A 260 -2.46 -10.82 -43.71
CA MET A 260 -1.11 -11.34 -43.45
C MET A 260 -1.10 -12.48 -42.43
N CYS A 261 -2.13 -12.59 -41.58
CA CYS A 261 -2.29 -13.66 -40.59
C CYS A 261 -2.79 -14.95 -41.28
N ILE A 262 -1.85 -15.84 -41.60
CA ILE A 262 -2.08 -17.06 -42.39
C ILE A 262 -2.20 -18.26 -41.45
N LEU A 263 -3.43 -18.74 -41.26
CA LEU A 263 -3.69 -19.95 -40.50
C LEU A 263 -3.27 -21.19 -41.29
N SER A 264 -2.63 -22.14 -40.61
CA SER A 264 -2.22 -23.43 -41.19
C SER A 264 -3.43 -24.36 -41.36
N GLY A 265 -4.21 -24.15 -42.43
CA GLY A 265 -5.38 -24.97 -42.75
C GLY A 265 -5.05 -26.31 -43.42
N GLU A 266 -5.63 -27.40 -42.93
CA GLU A 266 -5.61 -28.70 -43.63
C GLU A 266 -6.44 -28.64 -44.93
N GLY A 267 -5.79 -28.36 -46.06
CA GLY A 267 -6.36 -28.58 -47.41
C GLY A 267 -6.64 -27.34 -48.27
N GLY A 268 -6.21 -26.14 -47.87
CA GLY A 268 -6.29 -24.93 -48.71
C GLY A 268 -5.14 -24.81 -49.73
N GLU A 269 -5.36 -24.10 -50.85
CA GLU A 269 -4.25 -23.62 -51.68
C GLU A 269 -3.46 -22.54 -50.92
N ARG A 270 -2.12 -22.61 -50.97
CA ARG A 270 -1.24 -21.63 -50.31
C ARG A 270 -1.24 -20.29 -51.04
N ASP A 271 -1.68 -19.22 -50.38
CA ASP A 271 -1.50 -17.84 -50.87
C ASP A 271 -0.05 -17.38 -50.59
N VAL A 272 0.86 -17.80 -51.47
CA VAL A 272 2.29 -17.41 -51.44
C VAL A 272 2.45 -15.88 -51.43
N GLY A 273 1.54 -15.14 -52.08
CA GLY A 273 1.57 -13.68 -52.10
C GLY A 273 1.23 -13.08 -50.74
N ALA A 274 0.37 -13.72 -49.94
CA ALA A 274 0.17 -13.36 -48.53
C ALA A 274 1.38 -13.73 -47.68
N GLU A 275 1.96 -14.92 -47.88
CA GLU A 275 3.15 -15.37 -47.14
C GLU A 275 4.32 -14.37 -47.30
N GLU A 276 4.61 -13.95 -48.54
CA GLU A 276 5.64 -12.94 -48.82
C GLU A 276 5.36 -11.58 -48.16
N ARG A 277 4.10 -11.13 -48.12
CA ARG A 277 3.72 -9.87 -47.44
C ARG A 277 3.84 -9.98 -45.92
N ALA A 278 3.47 -11.13 -45.35
CA ALA A 278 3.57 -11.40 -43.92
C ALA A 278 5.04 -11.42 -43.47
N GLU A 279 5.91 -12.15 -44.18
CA GLU A 279 7.35 -12.18 -43.89
C GLU A 279 8.03 -10.81 -44.05
N ALA A 280 7.68 -10.06 -45.10
CA ALA A 280 8.18 -8.69 -45.28
C ALA A 280 7.77 -7.75 -44.13
N TRP A 281 6.54 -7.90 -43.62
CA TRP A 281 6.08 -7.15 -42.46
C TRP A 281 6.73 -7.61 -41.15
N ARG A 282 6.88 -8.92 -40.90
CA ARG A 282 7.59 -9.46 -39.73
C ARG A 282 9.04 -8.96 -39.67
N ALA A 283 9.71 -8.87 -40.82
CA ALA A 283 11.07 -8.37 -40.93
C ALA A 283 11.19 -6.83 -40.75
N ALA A 284 10.14 -6.07 -41.07
CA ALA A 284 10.10 -4.61 -40.94
C ALA A 284 8.70 -4.08 -40.59
N PRO A 285 8.26 -4.19 -39.32
CA PRO A 285 6.93 -3.75 -38.90
C PRO A 285 6.74 -2.24 -39.05
N VAL A 286 5.72 -1.81 -39.81
CA VAL A 286 5.48 -0.40 -40.15
C VAL A 286 3.98 -0.13 -40.35
N PHE A 287 3.53 1.08 -40.01
CA PHE A 287 2.16 1.57 -40.25
C PHE A 287 2.06 2.42 -41.53
N MET A 288 0.92 2.34 -42.20
CA MET A 288 0.49 3.34 -43.19
C MET A 288 -0.24 4.50 -42.50
N ARG A 289 -0.25 5.69 -43.10
CA ARG A 289 -0.81 6.90 -42.48
C ARG A 289 -2.30 6.77 -42.08
N ASP A 290 -3.06 5.96 -42.80
CA ASP A 290 -4.50 5.74 -42.57
C ASP A 290 -4.81 4.51 -41.69
N GLU A 291 -3.79 3.81 -41.23
CA GLU A 291 -3.88 2.68 -40.27
C GLU A 291 -3.83 3.15 -38.82
N VAL A 292 -3.44 4.40 -38.57
CA VAL A 292 -3.27 5.01 -37.24
C VAL A 292 -4.23 6.19 -37.05
N THR A 293 -4.79 6.31 -35.85
CA THR A 293 -5.74 7.36 -35.47
C THR A 293 -5.04 8.65 -35.05
N ILE A 294 -4.00 8.51 -34.22
CA ILE A 294 -3.20 9.59 -33.65
C ILE A 294 -1.90 9.68 -34.46
N THR A 295 -1.50 10.88 -34.87
CA THR A 295 -0.33 11.06 -35.76
C THR A 295 0.57 12.25 -35.42
N ARG A 296 0.20 13.04 -34.42
CA ARG A 296 0.97 14.20 -33.94
C ARG A 296 1.02 14.18 -32.41
N LEU A 297 2.04 14.83 -31.85
CA LEU A 297 2.28 14.88 -30.39
C LEU A 297 1.16 15.60 -29.63
N ASP A 298 0.60 16.67 -30.20
CA ASP A 298 -0.52 17.42 -29.64
C ASP A 298 -1.82 16.59 -29.57
N GLU A 299 -1.99 15.64 -30.48
CA GLU A 299 -3.14 14.71 -30.50
C GLU A 299 -3.08 13.64 -29.40
N ALA A 300 -1.90 13.39 -28.83
CA ALA A 300 -1.70 12.43 -27.74
C ALA A 300 -1.94 13.05 -26.35
N GLU A 301 -1.99 14.38 -26.22
CA GLU A 301 -2.10 15.06 -24.93
C GLU A 301 -3.44 14.79 -24.23
N GLY A 302 -3.39 14.11 -23.07
CA GLY A 302 -4.59 13.73 -22.33
C GLY A 302 -5.38 12.58 -22.98
N VAL A 303 -4.74 11.81 -23.87
CA VAL A 303 -5.32 10.59 -24.45
C VAL A 303 -4.73 9.35 -23.79
N THR A 304 -5.60 8.39 -23.45
CA THR A 304 -5.21 7.01 -23.14
C THR A 304 -5.42 6.17 -24.40
N ALA A 305 -4.35 5.60 -24.94
CA ALA A 305 -4.47 4.82 -26.18
C ALA A 305 -5.02 3.42 -25.89
N MET A 306 -6.03 3.02 -26.65
CA MET A 306 -6.56 1.66 -26.64
C MET A 306 -5.81 0.87 -27.71
N ILE A 307 -5.10 -0.17 -27.29
CA ILE A 307 -4.45 -1.14 -28.17
C ILE A 307 -5.52 -1.97 -28.88
N SER A 308 -5.23 -2.42 -30.10
CA SER A 308 -6.12 -3.26 -30.91
C SER A 308 -6.77 -4.39 -30.10
N ASP A 309 -8.10 -4.33 -29.97
CA ASP A 309 -8.89 -5.25 -29.14
C ASP A 309 -8.86 -6.70 -29.63
N TRP A 310 -8.53 -6.89 -30.90
CA TRP A 310 -8.51 -8.14 -31.65
C TRP A 310 -7.16 -8.87 -31.64
N LEU A 311 -6.12 -8.34 -30.98
CA LEU A 311 -4.85 -9.05 -30.79
C LEU A 311 -5.03 -10.19 -29.79
N GLU A 312 -4.55 -11.39 -30.13
CA GLU A 312 -4.76 -12.62 -29.34
C GLU A 312 -3.40 -13.23 -28.96
N LEU A 313 -2.74 -12.63 -27.96
CA LEU A 313 -1.46 -13.09 -27.40
C LEU A 313 -1.55 -14.46 -26.70
N ASP A 314 -2.76 -14.96 -26.50
CA ASP A 314 -3.16 -16.24 -25.92
C ASP A 314 -4.04 -17.08 -26.87
N ALA A 315 -4.00 -16.84 -28.18
CA ALA A 315 -4.58 -17.75 -29.17
C ALA A 315 -4.03 -19.18 -29.01
N GLU A 316 -4.82 -20.20 -29.37
CA GLU A 316 -4.33 -21.59 -29.37
C GLU A 316 -3.23 -21.82 -30.43
N ASP A 317 -3.34 -21.14 -31.57
CA ASP A 317 -2.38 -21.19 -32.67
C ASP A 317 -1.12 -20.34 -32.39
N ASP A 318 0.05 -20.95 -32.58
CA ASP A 318 1.37 -20.38 -32.31
C ASP A 318 1.69 -19.17 -33.21
N TRP A 319 1.27 -19.20 -34.48
CA TRP A 319 1.50 -18.11 -35.44
C TRP A 319 0.61 -16.91 -35.14
N VAL A 320 -0.65 -17.14 -34.75
CA VAL A 320 -1.55 -16.06 -34.31
C VAL A 320 -0.98 -15.34 -33.09
N ARG A 321 -0.43 -16.07 -32.10
CA ARG A 321 0.25 -15.45 -30.95
C ARG A 321 1.48 -14.66 -31.38
N HIS A 322 2.31 -15.21 -32.26
CA HIS A 322 3.53 -14.56 -32.76
C HIS A 322 3.23 -13.25 -33.53
N ASP A 323 2.28 -13.29 -34.47
CA ASP A 323 1.86 -12.11 -35.23
C ASP A 323 1.11 -11.08 -34.37
N SER A 324 0.38 -11.54 -33.34
CA SER A 324 -0.24 -10.63 -32.36
C SER A 324 0.80 -9.92 -31.50
N GLU A 325 1.90 -10.60 -31.15
CA GLU A 325 3.01 -10.00 -30.42
C GLU A 325 3.76 -8.96 -31.26
N ILE A 326 4.10 -9.27 -32.52
CA ILE A 326 4.78 -8.31 -33.41
C ILE A 326 3.90 -7.07 -33.63
N ALA A 327 2.59 -7.27 -33.83
CA ALA A 327 1.63 -6.16 -33.94
C ALA A 327 1.54 -5.35 -32.63
N LEU A 328 1.52 -5.99 -31.46
CA LEU A 328 1.56 -5.31 -30.17
C LEU A 328 2.84 -4.47 -30.00
N GLN A 329 4.01 -5.04 -30.31
CA GLN A 329 5.28 -4.31 -30.25
C GLN A 329 5.27 -3.10 -31.18
N GLN A 330 4.72 -3.23 -32.39
CA GLN A 330 4.57 -2.13 -33.35
C GLN A 330 3.63 -1.02 -32.82
N GLU A 331 2.46 -1.39 -32.28
CA GLU A 331 1.51 -0.43 -31.67
C GLU A 331 2.15 0.30 -30.47
N LEU A 332 2.82 -0.42 -29.58
CA LEU A 332 3.46 0.17 -28.40
C LEU A 332 4.66 1.06 -28.76
N ALA A 333 5.48 0.67 -29.74
CA ALA A 333 6.56 1.53 -30.25
C ALA A 333 6.02 2.84 -30.84
N TYR A 334 4.88 2.79 -31.53
CA TYR A 334 4.23 3.98 -32.07
C TYR A 334 3.59 4.85 -30.96
N ALA A 335 2.99 4.24 -29.94
CA ALA A 335 2.53 4.94 -28.74
C ALA A 335 3.67 5.65 -28.00
N CYS A 336 4.84 5.01 -27.87
CA CYS A 336 6.06 5.63 -27.34
C CYS A 336 6.52 6.83 -28.18
N TYR A 337 6.56 6.70 -29.50
CA TYR A 337 6.94 7.78 -30.41
C TYR A 337 6.03 9.01 -30.27
N LEU A 338 4.73 8.80 -30.00
CA LEU A 338 3.75 9.86 -29.75
C LEU A 338 3.71 10.35 -28.29
N ASN A 339 4.62 9.89 -27.41
CA ASN A 339 4.67 10.21 -25.98
C ASN A 339 3.36 9.87 -25.22
N VAL A 340 2.65 8.82 -25.62
CA VAL A 340 1.47 8.33 -24.91
C VAL A 340 1.89 7.70 -23.57
N THR A 341 1.40 8.25 -22.46
CA THR A 341 1.84 7.86 -21.11
C THR A 341 1.15 6.60 -20.57
N SER A 342 -0.02 6.24 -21.10
CA SER A 342 -0.80 5.08 -20.65
C SER A 342 -1.52 4.42 -21.82
N VAL A 343 -1.40 3.10 -21.90
CA VAL A 343 -2.11 2.26 -22.87
C VAL A 343 -3.04 1.27 -22.15
N ILE A 344 -4.15 0.90 -22.80
CA ILE A 344 -5.03 -0.17 -22.34
C ILE A 344 -4.89 -1.35 -23.30
N LEU A 345 -4.48 -2.50 -22.76
CA LEU A 345 -4.28 -3.73 -23.53
C LEU A 345 -5.59 -4.51 -23.73
N PRO A 346 -5.73 -5.32 -24.79
CA PRO A 346 -6.83 -6.26 -24.94
C PRO A 346 -6.91 -7.24 -23.76
N PRO A 347 -8.10 -7.77 -23.42
CA PRO A 347 -8.23 -8.75 -22.36
C PRO A 347 -7.64 -10.11 -22.75
N PRO A 348 -6.98 -10.84 -21.83
CA PRO A 348 -6.72 -12.26 -22.03
C PRO A 348 -8.06 -13.02 -22.13
N ARG A 349 -8.14 -13.91 -23.12
CA ARG A 349 -9.34 -14.66 -23.53
C ARG A 349 -9.24 -16.14 -23.19
N ASN A 350 -8.03 -16.69 -23.19
CA ASN A 350 -7.76 -18.11 -23.05
C ASN A 350 -6.89 -18.41 -21.82
N ARG A 351 -7.54 -18.88 -20.75
CA ARG A 351 -6.88 -19.24 -19.48
C ARG A 351 -5.77 -20.30 -19.64
N ALA A 352 -5.83 -21.17 -20.65
CA ALA A 352 -4.79 -22.17 -20.87
C ALA A 352 -3.48 -21.56 -21.42
N HIS A 353 -3.57 -20.44 -22.14
CA HIS A 353 -2.44 -19.77 -22.81
C HIS A 353 -2.11 -18.39 -22.22
N VAL A 354 -2.73 -18.00 -21.09
CA VAL A 354 -2.48 -16.70 -20.42
C VAL A 354 -1.01 -16.49 -20.02
N ALA A 355 -0.23 -17.55 -19.82
CA ALA A 355 1.21 -17.44 -19.61
C ALA A 355 1.95 -16.92 -20.87
N SER A 356 1.47 -17.24 -22.08
CA SER A 356 1.99 -16.69 -23.34
C SER A 356 1.66 -15.20 -23.47
N TYR A 357 0.42 -14.82 -23.14
CA TYR A 357 0.01 -13.40 -23.03
C TYR A 357 0.93 -12.64 -22.08
N ALA A 358 1.14 -13.18 -20.87
CA ALA A 358 1.99 -12.56 -19.87
C ALA A 358 3.46 -12.41 -20.31
N ARG A 359 4.01 -13.43 -20.99
CA ARG A 359 5.36 -13.41 -21.55
C ARG A 359 5.50 -12.34 -22.64
N ALA A 360 4.51 -12.20 -23.52
CA ALA A 360 4.48 -11.17 -24.55
C ALA A 360 4.41 -9.75 -23.95
N VAL A 361 3.56 -9.54 -22.94
CA VAL A 361 3.48 -8.25 -22.22
C VAL A 361 4.81 -7.93 -21.52
N ASN A 362 5.41 -8.88 -20.81
CA ASN A 362 6.70 -8.69 -20.14
C ASN A 362 7.81 -8.29 -21.13
N GLU A 363 7.87 -8.94 -22.30
CA GLU A 363 8.85 -8.60 -23.34
C GLU A 363 8.62 -7.19 -23.91
N CYS A 364 7.37 -6.85 -24.22
CA CYS A 364 7.00 -5.51 -24.69
C CYS A 364 7.38 -4.43 -23.65
N MET A 365 7.14 -4.68 -22.37
CA MET A 365 7.48 -3.74 -21.29
C MET A 365 8.99 -3.43 -21.22
N LYS A 366 9.88 -4.36 -21.60
CA LYS A 366 11.33 -4.08 -21.69
C LYS A 366 11.66 -3.12 -22.83
N GLY A 367 10.99 -3.28 -23.97
CA GLY A 367 11.17 -2.42 -25.16
C GLY A 367 10.61 -1.01 -25.00
N THR A 368 9.66 -0.79 -24.09
CA THR A 368 8.99 0.50 -23.88
C THR A 368 9.10 0.97 -22.42
N PRO A 369 10.10 1.79 -22.06
CA PRO A 369 10.41 2.09 -20.65
C PRO A 369 9.41 3.01 -19.94
N TYR A 370 8.79 3.98 -20.64
CA TYR A 370 8.00 5.05 -20.01
C TYR A 370 6.49 4.82 -20.01
N VAL A 371 5.98 3.92 -20.86
CA VAL A 371 4.53 3.68 -21.00
C VAL A 371 4.01 2.84 -19.83
N ARG A 372 2.85 3.20 -19.30
CA ARG A 372 2.08 2.39 -18.34
C ARG A 372 1.12 1.45 -19.08
N PHE A 373 1.12 0.18 -18.70
CA PHE A 373 0.37 -0.91 -19.34
C PHE A 373 -0.83 -1.26 -18.46
N SER A 374 -2.05 -0.98 -18.91
CA SER A 374 -3.26 -1.31 -18.17
C SER A 374 -3.99 -2.48 -18.82
N VAL A 375 -3.94 -3.67 -18.19
CA VAL A 375 -4.58 -4.87 -18.74
C VAL A 375 -6.10 -4.77 -18.53
N LYS A 376 -6.88 -4.82 -19.61
CA LYS A 376 -8.34 -4.86 -19.50
C LYS A 376 -8.78 -6.24 -19.00
N ILE A 377 -9.48 -6.35 -17.89
CA ILE A 377 -9.93 -7.65 -17.36
C ILE A 377 -11.39 -7.56 -16.88
N PRO A 378 -12.29 -8.45 -17.35
CA PRO A 378 -13.65 -8.52 -16.83
C PRO A 378 -13.67 -9.12 -15.43
N ILE A 379 -14.55 -8.59 -14.56
CA ILE A 379 -14.55 -8.93 -13.13
C ILE A 379 -14.88 -10.41 -12.82
N TYR A 380 -15.42 -11.15 -13.79
CA TYR A 380 -15.44 -12.61 -13.90
C TYR A 380 -15.62 -12.99 -15.39
N ASN A 381 -15.49 -14.27 -15.74
CA ASN A 381 -15.67 -14.72 -17.12
C ASN A 381 -17.17 -14.69 -17.52
N PRO A 382 -17.60 -13.87 -18.51
CA PRO A 382 -19.02 -13.77 -18.89
C PRO A 382 -19.62 -15.10 -19.40
N SER A 383 -18.78 -16.00 -19.92
CA SER A 383 -19.18 -17.33 -20.41
C SER A 383 -19.93 -18.19 -19.39
N ILE A 384 -19.76 -17.90 -18.09
CA ILE A 384 -20.40 -18.57 -16.95
C ILE A 384 -21.94 -18.52 -17.03
N PHE A 385 -22.50 -17.45 -17.58
CA PHE A 385 -23.95 -17.26 -17.66
C PHE A 385 -24.54 -17.58 -19.05
N HIS A 386 -23.70 -18.00 -20.00
CA HIS A 386 -24.15 -18.56 -21.26
C HIS A 386 -24.39 -20.07 -21.08
N PRO A 387 -25.54 -20.61 -21.51
CA PRO A 387 -25.73 -22.06 -21.56
C PRO A 387 -24.63 -22.67 -22.43
N ARG A 388 -23.89 -23.66 -21.90
CA ARG A 388 -23.07 -24.52 -22.76
C ARG A 388 -24.03 -25.23 -23.72
N GLU A 389 -23.94 -24.92 -25.01
CA GLU A 389 -24.61 -25.74 -26.02
C GLU A 389 -24.06 -27.18 -25.89
N PRO A 390 -24.91 -28.22 -25.92
CA PRO A 390 -24.44 -29.58 -25.87
C PRO A 390 -23.59 -29.85 -27.12
N SER A 391 -22.29 -30.06 -26.93
CA SER A 391 -21.35 -30.33 -28.00
C SER A 391 -21.81 -31.56 -28.80
N SER A 392 -21.96 -31.37 -30.12
CA SER A 392 -22.38 -32.45 -31.01
C SER A 392 -21.38 -33.62 -30.95
N PRO A 393 -21.84 -34.87 -30.79
CA PRO A 393 -20.96 -36.00 -30.50
C PRO A 393 -20.32 -36.60 -31.75
N THR A 394 -19.26 -35.96 -32.24
CA THR A 394 -18.27 -36.54 -33.16
C THR A 394 -16.87 -36.05 -32.74
N ALA A 395 -15.92 -36.87 -32.26
CA ALA A 395 -15.77 -38.33 -32.38
C ALA A 395 -15.44 -39.03 -31.03
N ARG A 396 -15.60 -40.36 -30.98
CA ARG A 396 -15.27 -41.22 -29.84
C ARG A 396 -13.96 -41.99 -30.05
N VAL A 397 -13.07 -42.00 -29.04
CA VAL A 397 -12.30 -43.16 -28.52
C VAL A 397 -11.92 -42.83 -27.06
N GLY A 398 -12.22 -43.59 -25.99
CA GLY A 398 -13.15 -44.71 -25.84
C GLY A 398 -13.26 -45.20 -24.37
N THR A 399 -14.47 -45.10 -23.78
CA THR A 399 -15.10 -45.96 -22.72
C THR A 399 -14.44 -46.21 -21.34
N PRO A 400 -15.24 -46.53 -20.28
CA PRO A 400 -16.67 -46.26 -20.05
C PRO A 400 -16.99 -45.65 -18.66
N ARG A 401 -18.17 -45.03 -18.53
CA ARG A 401 -18.84 -44.81 -17.23
C ARG A 401 -20.19 -45.51 -17.29
N ILE A 402 -20.59 -46.17 -16.21
CA ILE A 402 -21.83 -46.95 -16.14
C ILE A 402 -23.01 -45.97 -16.12
N GLU A 403 -23.92 -46.10 -17.10
CA GLU A 403 -25.22 -45.44 -17.11
C GLU A 403 -26.21 -46.32 -16.32
N ILE A 404 -26.99 -45.68 -15.43
CA ILE A 404 -28.22 -46.24 -14.88
C ILE A 404 -29.34 -45.36 -15.42
N ASP A 405 -30.23 -45.95 -16.21
CA ASP A 405 -31.42 -45.28 -16.74
C ASP A 405 -32.37 -44.87 -15.60
N ASP A 406 -32.94 -43.68 -15.71
CA ASP A 406 -34.23 -43.33 -15.11
C ASP A 406 -35.02 -42.43 -16.08
N ASP A 407 -36.27 -42.81 -16.34
CA ASP A 407 -37.10 -42.40 -17.49
C ASP A 407 -37.68 -40.95 -17.37
N PRO A 408 -37.85 -40.17 -18.46
CA PRO A 408 -38.24 -38.77 -18.37
C PRO A 408 -39.74 -38.52 -18.60
N MET A 409 -40.55 -38.44 -17.54
CA MET A 409 -41.90 -37.82 -17.61
C MET A 409 -42.34 -37.07 -16.35
N SER A 410 -42.21 -35.73 -16.36
CA SER A 410 -43.31 -34.81 -15.96
C SER A 410 -42.91 -33.32 -16.04
N SER A 411 -43.85 -32.50 -16.50
CA SER A 411 -43.82 -31.03 -16.52
C SER A 411 -45.19 -30.51 -16.05
N PRO A 412 -45.35 -29.24 -15.63
CA PRO A 412 -44.42 -28.43 -14.84
C PRO A 412 -45.13 -27.83 -13.60
N GLY A 413 -44.59 -28.04 -12.40
CA GLY A 413 -45.12 -27.50 -11.13
C GLY A 413 -44.26 -26.36 -10.58
N GLY A 414 -44.86 -25.20 -10.33
CA GLY A 414 -44.12 -23.99 -9.94
C GLY A 414 -43.56 -24.02 -8.51
N ALA A 415 -42.23 -24.03 -8.40
CA ALA A 415 -41.49 -23.48 -7.28
C ALA A 415 -40.30 -22.68 -7.86
N GLY A 416 -40.04 -21.49 -7.31
CA GLY A 416 -39.04 -20.58 -7.86
C GLY A 416 -37.63 -21.16 -7.77
N LYS A 417 -37.13 -21.75 -8.87
CA LYS A 417 -35.70 -22.07 -9.02
C LYS A 417 -34.94 -20.75 -8.91
N GLN A 418 -34.10 -20.61 -7.88
CA GLN A 418 -33.06 -19.58 -7.90
C GLN A 418 -32.19 -19.80 -9.15
N PRO A 419 -31.69 -18.73 -9.79
CA PRO A 419 -30.77 -18.89 -10.92
C PRO A 419 -29.54 -19.70 -10.47
N PRO A 420 -28.98 -20.55 -11.34
CA PRO A 420 -27.81 -21.35 -11.00
C PRO A 420 -26.67 -20.43 -10.54
N ARG A 421 -26.23 -20.62 -9.30
CA ARG A 421 -25.09 -19.88 -8.73
C ARG A 421 -23.82 -20.49 -9.29
N ALA A 422 -23.05 -19.68 -10.01
CA ALA A 422 -21.76 -20.07 -10.59
C ALA A 422 -20.81 -20.67 -9.53
N PRO A 423 -20.09 -21.76 -9.84
CA PRO A 423 -19.01 -22.26 -8.99
C PRO A 423 -17.94 -21.17 -8.74
N GLU A 424 -17.42 -21.09 -7.52
CA GLU A 424 -16.47 -20.04 -7.17
C GLU A 424 -15.18 -20.07 -8.00
N GLY A 425 -14.70 -21.26 -8.36
CA GLY A 425 -13.53 -21.41 -9.24
C GLY A 425 -13.73 -20.83 -10.64
N GLU A 426 -14.97 -20.72 -11.14
CA GLU A 426 -15.25 -20.02 -12.39
C GLU A 426 -15.29 -18.50 -12.17
N LEU A 427 -15.85 -18.03 -11.05
CA LEU A 427 -15.86 -16.61 -10.67
C LEU A 427 -14.45 -16.05 -10.40
N ASN A 428 -13.52 -16.86 -9.90
CA ASN A 428 -12.13 -16.48 -9.63
C ASN A 428 -11.25 -16.45 -10.89
N ALA A 429 -11.67 -17.07 -12.00
CA ALA A 429 -10.81 -17.36 -13.14
C ALA A 429 -10.14 -16.12 -13.77
N THR A 430 -10.78 -14.96 -13.77
CA THR A 430 -10.20 -13.72 -14.33
C THR A 430 -9.21 -13.03 -13.39
N TRP A 431 -9.40 -13.15 -12.07
CA TRP A 431 -8.40 -12.73 -11.10
C TRP A 431 -7.17 -13.67 -11.12
N GLU A 432 -7.36 -14.97 -11.34
CA GLU A 432 -6.23 -15.90 -11.52
C GLU A 432 -5.46 -15.65 -12.82
N MET A 433 -6.14 -15.24 -13.90
CA MET A 433 -5.46 -14.77 -15.12
C MET A 433 -4.65 -13.49 -14.84
N TRP A 434 -5.18 -12.53 -14.07
CA TRP A 434 -4.41 -11.37 -13.60
C TRP A 434 -3.20 -11.79 -12.76
N ASP A 435 -3.37 -12.76 -11.85
CA ASP A 435 -2.32 -13.26 -10.96
C ASP A 435 -1.15 -13.85 -11.76
N ILE A 436 -1.44 -14.66 -12.79
CA ILE A 436 -0.40 -15.17 -13.70
C ILE A 436 0.30 -14.01 -14.43
N VAL A 437 -0.46 -13.04 -14.96
CA VAL A 437 0.08 -11.91 -15.72
C VAL A 437 1.00 -11.04 -14.86
N ARG A 438 0.57 -10.63 -13.67
CA ARG A 438 1.38 -9.81 -12.77
C ARG A 438 2.61 -10.57 -12.24
N SER A 439 2.51 -11.87 -11.98
CA SER A 439 3.62 -12.67 -11.47
C SER A 439 4.70 -12.93 -12.52
N VAL A 440 4.31 -13.23 -13.77
CA VAL A 440 5.27 -13.41 -14.89
C VAL A 440 5.94 -12.08 -15.28
N CYS A 441 5.26 -10.96 -15.10
CA CYS A 441 5.81 -9.62 -15.23
C CYS A 441 6.52 -9.11 -13.95
N ASP A 442 6.86 -9.99 -13.00
CA ASP A 442 7.53 -9.68 -11.73
C ASP A 442 6.96 -8.43 -11.02
N TYR A 443 5.63 -8.39 -10.86
CA TYR A 443 4.90 -7.34 -10.15
C TYR A 443 5.26 -5.90 -10.60
N ASN A 444 5.70 -5.71 -11.85
CA ASN A 444 6.20 -4.42 -12.34
C ASN A 444 5.20 -3.28 -12.12
N THR A 445 5.64 -2.18 -11.50
CA THR A 445 4.77 -1.06 -11.09
C THR A 445 4.16 -0.28 -12.26
N ARG A 446 4.65 -0.47 -13.49
CA ARG A 446 4.01 0.06 -14.72
C ARG A 446 2.87 -0.81 -15.23
N LEU A 447 2.64 -1.99 -14.66
CA LEU A 447 1.54 -2.89 -15.01
C LEU A 447 0.35 -2.69 -14.07
N THR A 448 -0.78 -2.26 -14.61
CA THR A 448 -2.01 -1.93 -13.89
C THR A 448 -3.22 -2.64 -14.47
N LEU A 449 -4.40 -2.43 -13.87
CA LEU A 449 -5.67 -2.99 -14.31
C LEU A 449 -6.63 -1.92 -14.85
N THR A 450 -7.31 -2.29 -15.93
CA THR A 450 -8.58 -1.71 -16.37
C THR A 450 -9.69 -2.70 -16.09
N LEU A 451 -10.43 -2.51 -14.98
CA LEU A 451 -11.47 -3.45 -14.58
C LEU A 451 -12.74 -3.22 -15.41
N ASP A 452 -13.15 -4.23 -16.18
CA ASP A 452 -14.34 -4.17 -17.05
C ASP A 452 -15.60 -4.62 -16.30
N LEU A 453 -16.53 -3.68 -16.14
CA LEU A 453 -17.83 -3.85 -15.48
C LEU A 453 -19.00 -4.00 -16.48
N THR A 454 -18.71 -4.40 -17.72
CA THR A 454 -19.74 -4.86 -18.67
C THR A 454 -20.53 -6.05 -18.10
N PRO A 455 -19.91 -7.07 -17.47
CA PRO A 455 -20.66 -8.13 -16.78
C PRO A 455 -21.30 -7.63 -15.47
N PRO A 456 -22.55 -7.99 -15.14
CA PRO A 456 -23.20 -7.57 -13.90
C PRO A 456 -22.50 -8.17 -12.67
N LEU A 457 -22.17 -7.35 -11.66
CA LEU A 457 -21.35 -7.78 -10.51
C LEU A 457 -21.87 -9.06 -9.81
N PRO A 458 -20.98 -9.99 -9.41
CA PRO A 458 -21.37 -11.18 -8.66
C PRO A 458 -21.89 -10.81 -7.26
N LEU A 459 -22.84 -11.59 -6.76
CA LEU A 459 -23.37 -11.44 -5.40
C LEU A 459 -22.38 -11.88 -4.30
N ASN A 460 -21.26 -12.51 -4.65
CA ASN A 460 -20.24 -12.93 -3.70
C ASN A 460 -19.24 -11.79 -3.43
N LEU A 461 -19.43 -11.07 -2.32
CA LEU A 461 -18.58 -9.96 -1.91
C LEU A 461 -17.10 -10.35 -1.73
N GLY A 462 -16.80 -11.60 -1.38
CA GLY A 462 -15.42 -12.07 -1.19
C GLY A 462 -14.61 -12.14 -2.50
N VAL A 463 -15.28 -12.33 -3.64
CA VAL A 463 -14.65 -12.26 -4.97
C VAL A 463 -14.34 -10.79 -5.33
N LEU A 464 -15.22 -9.86 -4.95
CA LEU A 464 -15.04 -8.43 -5.22
C LEU A 464 -13.88 -7.81 -4.43
N ARG A 465 -13.70 -8.20 -3.16
CA ARG A 465 -12.68 -7.62 -2.26
C ARG A 465 -11.24 -7.83 -2.74
N LYS A 466 -10.96 -8.89 -3.52
CA LYS A 466 -9.62 -9.15 -4.07
C LYS A 466 -9.12 -7.97 -4.90
N TRP A 467 -9.98 -7.39 -5.74
CA TRP A 467 -9.64 -6.29 -6.64
C TRP A 467 -9.27 -4.98 -5.90
N ALA A 468 -9.66 -4.81 -4.63
CA ALA A 468 -9.27 -3.64 -3.81
C ALA A 468 -7.79 -3.68 -3.37
N ALA A 469 -7.13 -4.84 -3.47
CA ALA A 469 -5.71 -5.03 -3.18
C ALA A 469 -4.81 -4.99 -4.44
N GLU A 470 -5.40 -4.80 -5.62
CA GLU A 470 -4.72 -4.83 -6.92
C GLU A 470 -4.58 -3.40 -7.49
N PRO A 471 -3.60 -3.14 -8.39
CA PRO A 471 -3.36 -1.82 -8.97
C PRO A 471 -4.40 -1.44 -10.04
N VAL A 472 -5.65 -1.24 -9.62
CA VAL A 472 -6.75 -0.78 -10.48
C VAL A 472 -6.60 0.71 -10.80
N GLN A 473 -6.15 1.00 -12.02
CA GLN A 473 -6.00 2.38 -12.53
C GLN A 473 -7.28 2.87 -13.19
N HIS A 474 -7.98 1.99 -13.92
CA HIS A 474 -9.17 2.34 -14.68
C HIS A 474 -10.35 1.41 -14.34
N ILE A 475 -11.57 1.95 -14.43
CA ILE A 475 -12.80 1.17 -14.37
C ILE A 475 -13.60 1.46 -15.66
N TYR A 476 -13.78 0.43 -16.49
CA TYR A 476 -14.52 0.53 -17.74
C TYR A 476 -16.01 0.27 -17.49
N LEU A 477 -16.84 1.28 -17.79
CA LEU A 477 -18.25 1.34 -17.39
C LEU A 477 -19.12 1.75 -18.60
N PRO A 478 -19.58 0.79 -19.41
CA PRO A 478 -20.41 1.09 -20.56
C PRO A 478 -21.83 1.50 -20.16
N ALA A 479 -22.53 2.19 -21.07
CA ALA A 479 -23.92 2.62 -20.89
C ALA A 479 -24.89 1.45 -20.61
N SER A 480 -24.56 0.23 -21.05
CA SER A 480 -25.31 -1.01 -20.78
C SER A 480 -25.24 -1.50 -19.34
N THR A 481 -24.24 -1.07 -18.54
CA THR A 481 -24.16 -1.40 -17.10
C THR A 481 -25.13 -0.55 -16.26
N PHE A 482 -25.66 0.54 -16.82
CA PHE A 482 -26.66 1.38 -16.18
C PHE A 482 -28.08 0.84 -16.41
N ILE A 483 -28.94 1.07 -15.44
CA ILE A 483 -30.37 0.79 -15.48
C ILE A 483 -31.16 2.09 -15.39
N ALA A 484 -32.34 2.13 -16.01
CA ALA A 484 -33.24 3.28 -15.89
C ALA A 484 -33.90 3.33 -14.50
N ASN A 485 -33.85 4.49 -13.84
CA ASN A 485 -34.67 4.74 -12.67
C ASN A 485 -36.14 5.03 -13.05
N THR A 486 -37.03 5.19 -12.06
CA THR A 486 -38.46 5.47 -12.27
C THR A 486 -38.77 6.75 -13.06
N LYS A 487 -37.78 7.63 -13.26
CA LYS A 487 -37.87 8.86 -14.06
C LYS A 487 -37.20 8.72 -15.43
N GLY A 488 -36.63 7.57 -15.78
CA GLY A 488 -35.95 7.29 -17.05
C GLY A 488 -34.50 7.75 -17.15
N TYR A 489 -33.86 8.15 -16.04
CA TYR A 489 -32.44 8.54 -16.00
C TYR A 489 -31.54 7.33 -15.70
N PRO A 490 -30.30 7.28 -16.22
CA PRO A 490 -29.34 6.23 -15.91
C PRO A 490 -28.92 6.25 -14.44
N VAL A 491 -28.94 5.08 -13.79
CA VAL A 491 -28.38 4.82 -12.45
C VAL A 491 -27.73 3.44 -12.44
N LEU A 492 -26.83 3.14 -11.50
CA LEU A 492 -26.23 1.81 -11.39
C LEU A 492 -27.03 0.87 -10.47
N PRO A 493 -26.95 -0.46 -10.65
CA PRO A 493 -27.43 -1.44 -9.68
C PRO A 493 -26.80 -1.25 -8.28
N LYS A 494 -27.49 -1.67 -7.21
CA LYS A 494 -27.06 -1.37 -5.83
C LYS A 494 -25.68 -1.94 -5.45
N GLY A 495 -25.34 -3.15 -5.91
CA GLY A 495 -24.00 -3.71 -5.73
C GLY A 495 -22.93 -2.86 -6.41
N THR A 496 -23.17 -2.47 -7.67
CA THR A 496 -22.27 -1.62 -8.45
C THR A 496 -22.13 -0.22 -7.86
N GLN A 497 -23.21 0.34 -7.28
CA GLN A 497 -23.11 1.60 -6.53
C GLN A 497 -22.21 1.51 -5.29
N SER A 498 -22.16 0.37 -4.59
CA SER A 498 -21.22 0.18 -3.47
C SER A 498 -19.81 0.09 -4.03
N PHE A 499 -19.56 -0.88 -4.92
CA PHE A 499 -18.25 -1.13 -5.50
C PHE A 499 -17.60 0.14 -6.08
N ILE A 500 -18.35 0.96 -6.83
CA ILE A 500 -17.86 2.22 -7.38
C ILE A 500 -17.58 3.25 -6.28
N ARG A 501 -18.40 3.38 -5.24
CA ARG A 501 -18.13 4.29 -4.09
C ARG A 501 -16.90 3.87 -3.31
N ASP A 502 -16.76 2.58 -3.06
CA ASP A 502 -15.66 2.00 -2.29
C ASP A 502 -14.34 2.19 -3.09
N SER A 503 -14.40 2.00 -4.41
CA SER A 503 -13.26 2.23 -5.32
C SER A 503 -12.73 3.67 -5.34
N MET A 504 -13.55 4.69 -4.98
CA MET A 504 -13.12 6.11 -4.99
C MET A 504 -11.93 6.39 -4.05
N ALA A 505 -11.72 5.56 -3.03
CA ALA A 505 -10.57 5.67 -2.15
C ALA A 505 -9.24 5.58 -2.93
N HIS A 506 -9.19 4.74 -3.97
CA HIS A 506 -8.00 4.48 -4.78
C HIS A 506 -7.82 5.46 -5.97
N ARG A 507 -8.67 6.50 -6.07
CA ARG A 507 -8.65 7.53 -7.12
C ARG A 507 -8.62 7.01 -8.59
N PRO A 508 -9.52 6.08 -8.98
CA PRO A 508 -9.53 5.50 -10.32
C PRO A 508 -9.97 6.49 -11.40
N THR A 509 -9.57 6.21 -12.64
CA THR A 509 -10.18 6.82 -13.83
C THR A 509 -11.38 5.99 -14.28
N ILE A 510 -12.58 6.57 -14.24
CA ILE A 510 -13.80 5.92 -14.73
C ILE A 510 -13.95 6.21 -16.22
N ILE A 511 -13.92 5.16 -17.04
CA ILE A 511 -14.07 5.24 -18.50
C ILE A 511 -15.54 4.97 -18.85
N LEU A 512 -16.25 5.99 -19.32
CA LEU A 512 -17.63 5.87 -19.77
C LEU A 512 -17.66 5.54 -21.27
N ALA A 513 -18.34 4.45 -21.64
CA ALA A 513 -18.39 3.96 -23.02
C ALA A 513 -19.82 3.90 -23.58
N GLY A 514 -19.99 4.28 -24.86
CA GLY A 514 -21.27 4.16 -25.57
C GLY A 514 -22.40 5.05 -25.02
N VAL A 515 -22.08 6.06 -24.20
CA VAL A 515 -23.07 6.92 -23.52
C VAL A 515 -23.89 7.82 -24.46
N GLY A 516 -23.39 8.07 -25.68
CA GLY A 516 -24.12 8.78 -26.74
C GLY A 516 -25.21 7.95 -27.44
N SER A 517 -25.24 6.62 -27.28
CA SER A 517 -26.11 5.70 -28.03
C SER A 517 -27.61 5.76 -27.67
N GLY A 518 -28.01 6.57 -26.69
CA GLY A 518 -29.42 6.80 -26.38
C GLY A 518 -30.14 5.69 -25.60
N VAL A 519 -29.41 4.74 -24.99
CA VAL A 519 -29.97 3.63 -24.16
C VAL A 519 -31.00 4.08 -23.13
N HIS A 520 -30.81 5.27 -22.54
CA HIS A 520 -31.67 5.81 -21.48
C HIS A 520 -32.52 6.98 -21.99
N ALA A 521 -33.83 6.90 -21.77
CA ALA A 521 -34.82 7.83 -22.32
C ALA A 521 -34.75 9.27 -21.79
N ARG A 522 -34.00 9.55 -20.70
CA ARG A 522 -33.77 10.91 -20.18
C ARG A 522 -32.34 11.14 -19.72
N GLY A 523 -31.93 12.40 -19.80
CA GLY A 523 -30.65 12.90 -19.31
C GLY A 523 -29.55 13.00 -20.38
N GLY A 524 -29.57 12.12 -21.38
CA GLY A 524 -28.54 12.08 -22.43
C GLY A 524 -27.15 11.75 -21.89
N GLU A 525 -26.13 11.96 -22.72
CA GLU A 525 -24.72 11.70 -22.38
C GLU A 525 -24.25 12.36 -21.05
N PRO A 526 -24.55 13.64 -20.74
CA PRO A 526 -24.06 14.26 -19.51
C PRO A 526 -24.59 13.61 -18.21
N ALA A 527 -25.71 12.90 -18.26
CA ALA A 527 -26.31 12.30 -17.07
C ALA A 527 -25.48 11.16 -16.48
N TYR A 528 -24.74 10.41 -17.30
CA TYR A 528 -23.86 9.34 -16.83
C TYR A 528 -22.68 9.90 -16.02
N ALA A 529 -22.00 10.92 -16.56
CA ALA A 529 -20.92 11.63 -15.86
C ALA A 529 -21.43 12.28 -14.56
N GLN A 530 -22.57 12.97 -14.59
CA GLN A 530 -23.21 13.55 -13.40
C GLN A 530 -23.55 12.48 -12.34
N TYR A 531 -23.98 11.29 -12.76
CA TYR A 531 -24.28 10.20 -11.84
C TYR A 531 -23.01 9.63 -11.19
N VAL A 532 -21.91 9.46 -11.94
CA VAL A 532 -20.62 9.04 -11.36
C VAL A 532 -20.10 10.07 -10.36
N ARG A 533 -20.16 11.38 -10.67
CA ARG A 533 -19.83 12.46 -9.72
C ARG A 533 -20.75 12.48 -8.49
N HIS A 534 -22.01 12.05 -8.62
CA HIS A 534 -22.89 11.84 -7.47
C HIS A 534 -22.46 10.63 -6.61
N LEU A 535 -21.96 9.54 -7.21
CA LEU A 535 -21.38 8.42 -6.46
C LEU A 535 -20.11 8.84 -5.72
N GLU A 536 -19.18 9.54 -6.39
CA GLU A 536 -17.99 10.15 -5.78
C GLU A 536 -18.35 10.98 -4.53
N LYS A 537 -19.25 11.97 -4.68
CA LYS A 537 -19.72 12.81 -3.58
C LYS A 537 -20.47 12.05 -2.47
N THR A 538 -20.98 10.85 -2.75
CA THR A 538 -21.67 10.00 -1.76
C THR A 538 -20.84 8.82 -1.28
N SER A 539 -19.55 8.74 -1.64
CA SER A 539 -18.64 7.72 -1.11
C SER A 539 -18.35 8.00 0.38
N PRO A 540 -18.53 7.02 1.28
CA PRO A 540 -18.19 7.18 2.69
C PRO A 540 -16.70 7.51 2.91
N ALA A 541 -15.80 6.87 2.15
CA ALA A 541 -14.36 7.11 2.25
C ALA A 541 -13.98 8.54 1.87
N VAL A 542 -14.54 9.05 0.76
CA VAL A 542 -14.33 10.45 0.33
C VAL A 542 -14.87 11.42 1.38
N GLN A 543 -16.09 11.19 1.87
CA GLN A 543 -16.68 12.03 2.93
C GLN A 543 -15.89 12.00 4.23
N ALA A 544 -15.32 10.87 4.62
CA ALA A 544 -14.44 10.76 5.77
C ALA A 544 -13.15 11.57 5.54
N SER A 545 -12.43 11.34 4.44
CA SER A 545 -11.18 12.06 4.12
C SER A 545 -11.31 13.59 4.02
N MET A 546 -12.52 14.12 3.77
CA MET A 546 -12.84 15.55 3.74
C MET A 546 -13.32 16.11 5.10
N LYS A 547 -13.64 15.25 6.08
CA LYS A 547 -14.22 15.65 7.36
C LYS A 547 -13.15 15.75 8.44
N ALA A 548 -12.89 16.98 8.89
CA ALA A 548 -11.99 17.27 10.01
C ALA A 548 -12.30 16.40 11.25
N GLY A 549 -11.25 15.87 11.88
CA GLY A 549 -11.34 15.03 13.08
C GLY A 549 -11.73 13.57 12.83
N THR A 550 -11.65 13.08 11.59
CA THR A 550 -11.69 11.64 11.27
C THR A 550 -10.28 11.10 11.07
N VAL A 551 -10.11 9.78 11.23
CA VAL A 551 -8.84 9.09 10.96
C VAL A 551 -8.45 9.27 9.49
N GLU A 552 -9.40 9.16 8.56
CA GLU A 552 -9.16 9.27 7.12
C GLU A 552 -8.72 10.68 6.71
N ASN A 553 -9.23 11.72 7.37
CA ASN A 553 -8.81 13.10 7.10
C ASN A 553 -7.41 13.40 7.66
N PHE A 554 -7.11 12.90 8.87
CA PHE A 554 -5.80 13.03 9.50
C PHE A 554 -4.72 12.24 8.72
N ALA A 555 -5.05 11.04 8.25
CA ALA A 555 -4.13 10.16 7.54
C ALA A 555 -3.91 10.52 6.06
N ASN A 556 -4.48 11.62 5.54
CA ASN A 556 -4.28 12.06 4.15
C ASN A 556 -2.78 12.20 3.83
N GLY A 557 -2.30 11.41 2.87
CA GLY A 557 -0.88 11.35 2.48
C GLY A 557 -0.13 10.13 3.05
N TYR A 558 -0.66 9.48 4.08
CA TYR A 558 -0.08 8.28 4.71
C TYR A 558 -0.69 6.96 4.20
N GLN A 559 -1.63 6.99 3.25
CA GLN A 559 -2.32 5.80 2.75
C GLN A 559 -1.40 4.81 2.02
N ASP A 560 -1.25 3.63 2.61
CA ASP A 560 -0.28 2.56 2.32
C ASP A 560 1.20 2.97 2.41
N TYR A 561 1.53 4.16 2.95
CA TYR A 561 2.91 4.61 3.09
C TYR A 561 3.63 3.88 4.24
N LEU A 562 4.71 3.16 3.91
CA LEU A 562 5.49 2.38 4.86
C LEU A 562 6.39 3.25 5.73
N GLN A 563 6.15 3.26 7.04
CA GLN A 563 6.96 3.98 8.02
C GLN A 563 7.69 3.01 8.95
N ALA A 564 8.93 3.34 9.32
CA ALA A 564 9.62 2.61 10.39
C ALA A 564 8.86 2.80 11.73
N PRO A 565 8.63 1.75 12.53
CA PRO A 565 8.07 1.90 13.87
C PRO A 565 9.00 2.75 14.74
N LEU A 566 8.41 3.64 15.54
CA LEU A 566 9.16 4.45 16.49
C LEU A 566 9.82 3.56 17.55
N GLN A 567 10.96 4.00 18.09
CA GLN A 567 11.65 3.32 19.19
C GLN A 567 11.92 4.29 20.36
N PRO A 568 10.88 4.78 21.08
CA PRO A 568 11.05 5.88 22.05
C PRO A 568 11.94 5.56 23.24
N LEU A 569 12.23 4.27 23.51
CA LEU A 569 13.21 3.86 24.51
C LEU A 569 14.65 4.12 24.03
N MET A 570 14.96 3.68 22.81
CA MET A 570 16.29 3.82 22.21
C MET A 570 16.57 5.26 21.80
N ASP A 571 15.62 5.89 21.09
CA ASP A 571 15.76 7.23 20.53
C ASP A 571 15.09 8.30 21.41
N ASN A 572 15.51 9.56 21.27
CA ASN A 572 14.83 10.69 21.89
C ASN A 572 13.95 11.38 20.84
N LEU A 573 12.62 11.24 20.99
CA LEU A 573 11.66 11.78 20.03
C LEU A 573 11.76 13.31 19.91
N GLN A 574 11.55 13.80 18.69
CA GLN A 574 11.48 15.21 18.36
C GLN A 574 10.17 15.85 18.86
N SER A 575 10.18 17.17 19.10
CA SER A 575 9.02 17.93 19.61
C SER A 575 7.78 17.82 18.71
N LEU A 576 7.96 17.77 17.38
CA LEU A 576 6.87 17.59 16.43
C LEU A 576 6.16 16.23 16.60
N THR A 577 6.91 15.15 16.89
CA THR A 577 6.34 13.82 17.15
C THR A 577 5.39 13.84 18.35
N TYR A 578 5.81 14.47 19.46
CA TYR A 578 4.94 14.67 20.62
C TYR A 578 3.73 15.54 20.29
N GLN A 579 3.89 16.58 19.47
CA GLN A 579 2.75 17.41 19.03
C GLN A 579 1.73 16.61 18.22
N THR A 580 2.18 15.69 17.36
CA THR A 580 1.30 14.77 16.61
C THR A 580 0.55 13.83 17.57
N PHE A 581 1.24 13.26 18.57
CA PHE A 581 0.58 12.44 19.60
C PHE A 581 -0.46 13.21 20.41
N GLU A 582 -0.19 14.49 20.71
CA GLU A 582 -1.06 15.38 21.50
C GLU A 582 -2.32 15.83 20.75
N GLN A 583 -2.39 15.66 19.42
CA GLN A 583 -3.57 15.96 18.61
C GLN A 583 -4.69 14.91 18.73
N ASP A 584 -4.44 13.74 19.32
CA ASP A 584 -5.46 12.70 19.54
C ASP A 584 -6.29 12.97 20.81
N PRO A 585 -7.56 13.43 20.70
CA PRO A 585 -8.36 13.70 21.89
C PRO A 585 -8.87 12.40 22.55
N VAL A 586 -9.04 11.33 21.78
CA VAL A 586 -9.68 10.08 22.20
C VAL A 586 -8.76 9.31 23.14
N LYS A 587 -7.47 9.22 22.79
CA LYS A 587 -6.43 8.61 23.63
C LYS A 587 -6.44 9.22 25.03
N TYR A 588 -6.25 10.53 25.15
CA TYR A 588 -6.15 11.19 26.45
C TYR A 588 -7.48 11.25 27.21
N GLN A 589 -8.62 11.29 26.51
CA GLN A 589 -9.94 11.19 27.14
C GLN A 589 -10.15 9.81 27.78
N ASN A 590 -9.80 8.73 27.09
CA ASN A 590 -9.91 7.36 27.63
C ASN A 590 -8.94 7.15 28.80
N TYR A 591 -7.72 7.69 28.74
CA TYR A 591 -6.80 7.71 29.90
C TYR A 591 -7.38 8.50 31.09
N GLU A 592 -7.91 9.70 30.89
CA GLU A 592 -8.51 10.50 31.97
C GLU A 592 -9.69 9.78 32.63
N GLU A 593 -10.56 9.15 31.83
CA GLU A 593 -11.70 8.37 32.33
C GLU A 593 -11.25 7.11 33.08
N ALA A 594 -10.19 6.43 32.63
CA ALA A 594 -9.61 5.28 33.32
C ALA A 594 -9.03 5.66 34.69
N ILE A 595 -8.24 6.74 34.74
CA ILE A 595 -7.69 7.28 35.98
C ILE A 595 -8.83 7.76 36.90
N TYR A 596 -9.85 8.43 36.36
CA TYR A 596 -10.99 8.92 37.14
C TYR A 596 -11.72 7.78 37.87
N ARG A 597 -12.00 6.66 37.19
CA ARG A 597 -12.69 5.53 37.83
C ARG A 597 -11.84 4.83 38.87
N ALA A 598 -10.54 4.65 38.60
CA ALA A 598 -9.61 4.14 39.60
C ALA A 598 -9.59 5.02 40.87
N LEU A 599 -9.68 6.34 40.72
CA LEU A 599 -9.78 7.28 41.85
C LEU A 599 -11.14 7.26 42.56
N GLU A 600 -12.24 6.96 41.86
CA GLU A 600 -13.56 6.76 42.48
C GLU A 600 -13.61 5.49 43.34
N GLU A 601 -13.02 4.40 42.86
CA GLU A 601 -12.98 3.10 43.56
C GLU A 601 -11.97 3.07 44.72
N TRP A 602 -10.95 3.94 44.71
CA TRP A 602 -9.95 4.03 45.78
C TRP A 602 -10.56 4.42 47.14
N PRO A 603 -10.06 3.93 48.30
CA PRO A 603 -10.53 4.35 49.63
C PRO A 603 -10.55 5.87 49.85
N ALA A 604 -11.60 6.37 50.51
CA ALA A 604 -11.90 7.81 50.60
C ALA A 604 -10.96 8.64 51.50
N ASN A 605 -10.30 8.00 52.47
CA ASN A 605 -9.48 8.68 53.48
C ASN A 605 -7.99 8.75 53.13
N ASP A 606 -7.58 8.13 52.01
CA ASP A 606 -6.18 7.93 51.68
C ASP A 606 -5.68 9.01 50.72
N ARG A 607 -4.46 9.52 50.94
CA ARG A 607 -3.76 10.34 49.95
C ARG A 607 -3.22 9.42 48.86
N ILE A 608 -3.59 9.70 47.62
CA ILE A 608 -3.26 8.88 46.46
C ILE A 608 -1.99 9.41 45.80
N VAL A 609 -1.02 8.52 45.54
CA VAL A 609 0.21 8.83 44.80
C VAL A 609 0.11 8.23 43.41
N ILE A 610 0.15 9.07 42.37
CA ILE A 610 0.17 8.63 40.98
C ILE A 610 1.61 8.80 40.44
N CYS A 611 2.12 7.80 39.73
CA CYS A 611 3.35 7.94 38.94
C CYS A 611 2.98 7.90 37.46
N VAL A 612 3.34 8.94 36.70
CA VAL A 612 3.30 8.95 35.24
C VAL A 612 4.72 8.66 34.76
N ALA A 613 4.96 7.49 34.17
CA ALA A 613 6.29 7.10 33.69
C ALA A 613 6.32 7.05 32.15
N GLY A 614 7.28 7.76 31.55
CA GLY A 614 7.20 8.16 30.14
C GLY A 614 6.27 9.36 29.97
N ALA A 615 6.50 10.44 30.72
CA ALA A 615 5.59 11.58 30.78
C ALA A 615 5.53 12.43 29.49
N GLY A 616 6.52 12.32 28.60
CA GLY A 616 6.64 13.13 27.39
C GLY A 616 6.63 14.63 27.71
N ARG A 617 5.83 15.41 26.99
CA ARG A 617 5.59 16.85 27.31
C ARG A 617 4.46 17.06 28.34
N GLY A 618 4.02 16.00 29.01
CA GLY A 618 3.08 16.01 30.12
C GLY A 618 1.57 15.97 29.82
N PRO A 619 1.05 15.50 28.67
CA PRO A 619 -0.40 15.43 28.47
C PRO A 619 -1.07 14.50 29.50
N LEU A 620 -0.47 13.34 29.83
CA LEU A 620 -0.99 12.43 30.86
C LEU A 620 -0.89 12.98 32.28
N VAL A 621 0.12 13.80 32.57
CA VAL A 621 0.22 14.53 33.86
C VAL A 621 -0.99 15.47 34.02
N ALA A 622 -1.33 16.22 32.96
CA ALA A 622 -2.51 17.07 32.95
C ALA A 622 -3.82 16.25 33.10
N ARG A 623 -3.94 15.09 32.44
CA ARG A 623 -5.10 14.19 32.61
C ARG A 623 -5.22 13.62 34.02
N CYS A 624 -4.11 13.28 34.68
CA CYS A 624 -4.10 12.89 36.10
C CYS A 624 -4.63 14.02 36.98
N LEU A 625 -4.18 15.27 36.78
CA LEU A 625 -4.66 16.45 37.52
C LEU A 625 -6.16 16.71 37.30
N SER A 626 -6.66 16.57 36.07
CA SER A 626 -8.09 16.65 35.74
C SER A 626 -8.89 15.56 36.47
N ALA A 627 -8.45 14.30 36.42
CA ALA A 627 -9.11 13.17 37.07
C ALA A 627 -9.15 13.31 38.60
N ILE A 628 -8.06 13.77 39.23
CA ILE A 628 -8.00 14.09 40.68
C ILE A 628 -9.02 15.19 41.01
N THR A 629 -9.07 16.26 40.22
CA THR A 629 -9.98 17.39 40.44
C THR A 629 -11.45 16.96 40.26
N ARG A 630 -11.75 16.16 39.24
CA ARG A 630 -13.09 15.64 38.92
C ARG A 630 -13.60 14.66 39.99
N SER A 631 -12.74 13.75 40.46
CA SER A 631 -13.05 12.77 41.51
C SER A 631 -13.06 13.36 42.93
N ARG A 632 -12.61 14.61 43.10
CA ARG A 632 -12.50 15.34 44.38
C ARG A 632 -11.63 14.62 45.43
N ARG A 633 -10.69 13.78 44.99
CA ARG A 633 -9.72 13.10 45.85
C ARG A 633 -8.49 13.98 46.09
N GLN A 634 -7.70 13.67 47.12
CA GLN A 634 -6.37 14.26 47.30
C GLN A 634 -5.33 13.37 46.63
N GLY A 635 -4.68 13.90 45.60
CA GLY A 635 -3.66 13.20 44.83
C GLY A 635 -2.37 13.99 44.69
N PHE A 636 -1.24 13.28 44.61
CA PHE A 636 0.08 13.81 44.31
C PHE A 636 0.68 13.04 43.13
N ILE A 637 1.41 13.71 42.23
CA ILE A 637 1.94 13.10 41.00
C ILE A 637 3.47 13.13 40.97
N TYR A 638 4.08 11.98 40.70
CA TYR A 638 5.44 11.89 40.16
C TYR A 638 5.39 11.80 38.64
N ALA A 639 6.20 12.57 37.92
CA ALA A 639 6.36 12.46 36.48
C ALA A 639 7.80 12.07 36.14
N VAL A 640 7.98 10.87 35.57
CA VAL A 640 9.28 10.29 35.21
C VAL A 640 9.47 10.38 33.69
N GLU A 641 10.59 10.94 33.24
CA GLU A 641 10.93 11.07 31.81
C GLU A 641 12.44 10.93 31.58
N LYS A 642 12.83 10.18 30.56
CA LYS A 642 14.23 9.89 30.19
C LYS A 642 14.76 10.78 29.07
N ASN A 643 13.88 11.30 28.20
CA ASN A 643 14.24 12.24 27.14
C ASN A 643 14.58 13.62 27.75
N PRO A 644 15.85 14.08 27.72
CA PRO A 644 16.23 15.34 28.34
C PRO A 644 15.53 16.55 27.72
N ASN A 645 15.16 16.47 26.43
CA ASN A 645 14.52 17.57 25.72
C ASN A 645 13.06 17.74 26.16
N ALA A 646 12.32 16.62 26.27
CA ALA A 646 10.95 16.63 26.80
C ALA A 646 10.91 17.03 28.28
N TYR A 647 11.94 16.65 29.05
CA TYR A 647 12.07 17.05 30.45
C TYR A 647 12.14 18.57 30.66
N VAL A 648 12.78 19.33 29.75
CA VAL A 648 12.76 20.81 29.79
C VAL A 648 11.34 21.35 29.64
N THR A 649 10.51 20.76 28.76
CA THR A 649 9.10 21.13 28.66
C THR A 649 8.35 20.83 29.97
N LEU A 650 8.59 19.68 30.59
CA LEU A 650 8.00 19.34 31.89
C LEU A 650 8.39 20.34 32.98
N GLN A 651 9.65 20.80 33.03
CA GLN A 651 10.11 21.81 33.98
C GLN A 651 9.35 23.13 33.85
N GLY A 652 9.21 23.65 32.63
CA GLY A 652 8.43 24.86 32.38
C GLY A 652 6.96 24.72 32.82
N ARG A 653 6.34 23.56 32.57
CA ARG A 653 4.96 23.28 33.01
C ARG A 653 4.85 23.07 34.53
N GLN A 654 5.87 22.53 35.19
CA GLN A 654 5.91 22.44 36.65
C GLN A 654 5.93 23.84 37.30
N GLU A 655 6.76 24.75 36.78
CA GLU A 655 6.86 26.13 37.31
C GLU A 655 5.58 26.95 37.06
N THR A 656 5.01 26.87 35.86
CA THR A 656 3.89 27.72 35.42
C THR A 656 2.50 27.15 35.75
N GLU A 657 2.28 25.84 35.53
CA GLU A 657 0.96 25.21 35.65
C GLU A 657 0.78 24.41 36.96
N TRP A 658 1.70 23.49 37.25
CA TRP A 658 1.41 22.38 38.19
C TRP A 658 1.86 22.62 39.62
N LYS A 659 2.92 23.41 39.80
CA LYS A 659 3.49 23.81 41.10
C LYS A 659 3.80 22.61 42.01
N ASP A 660 3.31 22.63 43.24
CA ASP A 660 3.55 21.64 44.29
C ASP A 660 2.78 20.33 44.12
N LYS A 661 1.86 20.24 43.15
CA LYS A 661 1.06 19.02 42.89
C LYS A 661 1.82 17.93 42.12
N VAL A 662 2.89 18.32 41.41
CA VAL A 662 3.69 17.44 40.56
C VAL A 662 5.16 17.55 40.95
N LYS A 663 5.86 16.43 41.06
CA LYS A 663 7.31 16.37 41.19
C LYS A 663 7.93 15.60 40.03
N LEU A 664 8.83 16.25 39.32
CA LEU A 664 9.56 15.67 38.20
C LEU A 664 10.71 14.78 38.69
N VAL A 665 11.00 13.73 37.92
CA VAL A 665 12.12 12.81 38.09
C VAL A 665 12.74 12.58 36.72
N PHE A 666 13.99 13.01 36.53
CA PHE A 666 14.72 12.78 35.28
C PHE A 666 15.40 11.41 35.27
N GLY A 667 15.20 10.64 34.20
CA GLY A 667 15.93 9.41 33.91
C GLY A 667 15.03 8.24 33.49
N ASP A 668 15.67 7.13 33.14
CA ASP A 668 15.02 5.89 32.73
C ASP A 668 14.26 5.24 33.91
N MET A 669 12.97 4.98 33.73
CA MET A 669 12.10 4.37 34.75
C MET A 669 12.59 2.99 35.24
N ARG A 670 13.43 2.31 34.47
CA ARG A 670 14.04 1.04 34.84
C ARG A 670 15.19 1.22 35.81
N LEU A 671 15.84 2.39 35.82
CA LEU A 671 17.07 2.68 36.58
C LEU A 671 16.87 3.66 37.75
N VAL A 672 15.95 4.61 37.64
CA VAL A 672 15.67 5.60 38.71
C VAL A 672 14.82 4.99 39.84
N GLU A 673 14.75 5.70 40.96
CA GLU A 673 13.87 5.39 42.09
C GLU A 673 12.99 6.62 42.39
N ILE A 674 11.75 6.39 42.82
CA ILE A 674 10.85 7.46 43.29
C ILE A 674 10.86 7.56 44.83
N PRO A 675 10.70 8.75 45.44
CA PRO A 675 10.84 8.95 46.88
C PRO A 675 9.83 8.17 47.76
N GLU A 676 8.67 7.81 47.20
CA GLU A 676 7.65 6.98 47.83
C GLU A 676 6.91 6.18 46.77
N LYS A 677 6.39 5.00 47.13
CA LYS A 677 5.66 4.14 46.20
C LYS A 677 4.29 4.71 45.81
N ALA A 678 3.94 4.57 44.54
CA ALA A 678 2.68 4.96 43.94
C ALA A 678 1.56 3.94 44.16
N ASP A 679 0.33 4.45 44.28
CA ASP A 679 -0.94 3.72 44.24
C ASP A 679 -1.34 3.37 42.79
N ILE A 680 -1.06 4.29 41.86
CA ILE A 680 -1.42 4.17 40.43
C ILE A 680 -0.19 4.48 39.57
N LEU A 681 0.22 3.55 38.71
CA LEU A 681 1.25 3.75 37.69
C LEU A 681 0.60 3.90 36.32
N VAL A 682 0.70 5.10 35.74
CA VAL A 682 0.16 5.46 34.43
C VAL A 682 1.30 5.51 33.42
N THR A 683 1.18 4.79 32.31
CA THR A 683 2.12 4.82 31.19
C THR A 683 1.41 4.79 29.85
N GLU A 684 2.06 5.29 28.81
CA GLU A 684 1.64 5.17 27.41
C GLU A 684 2.94 4.96 26.63
N LEU A 685 3.22 3.69 26.34
CA LEU A 685 4.46 3.16 25.75
C LEU A 685 4.10 2.11 24.69
N LEU A 686 2.91 2.25 24.09
CA LEU A 686 2.32 1.22 23.22
C LEU A 686 2.62 1.55 21.76
N GLY A 687 3.14 0.57 21.04
CA GLY A 687 3.22 0.66 19.58
C GLY A 687 1.99 0.05 18.90
N SER A 688 1.96 0.08 17.56
CA SER A 688 0.89 -0.49 16.72
C SER A 688 0.60 -2.00 16.92
N PHE A 689 1.51 -2.73 17.57
CA PHE A 689 1.37 -4.14 17.95
C PHE A 689 1.37 -4.32 19.48
N GLY A 690 1.13 -3.25 20.24
CA GLY A 690 1.11 -3.21 21.70
C GLY A 690 2.53 -3.17 22.27
N ASP A 691 3.25 -4.29 22.19
CA ASP A 691 4.54 -4.46 22.88
C ASP A 691 5.79 -4.08 22.05
N ASN A 692 5.61 -3.60 20.81
CA ASN A 692 6.70 -3.23 19.89
C ASN A 692 7.42 -1.91 20.22
N GLU A 693 7.06 -1.24 21.31
CA GLU A 693 7.81 -0.10 21.88
C GLU A 693 8.36 -0.41 23.28
N LEU A 694 8.44 -1.71 23.61
CA LEU A 694 9.06 -2.25 24.83
C LEU A 694 8.38 -1.81 26.15
N SER A 695 7.08 -1.55 26.08
CA SER A 695 6.23 -1.40 27.27
C SER A 695 6.45 -2.52 28.32
N PRO A 696 6.57 -3.83 27.98
CA PRO A 696 6.78 -4.87 28.99
C PRO A 696 8.07 -4.66 29.78
N GLU A 697 9.18 -4.40 29.09
CA GLU A 697 10.50 -4.21 29.71
C GLU A 697 10.61 -2.90 30.51
N CYS A 698 9.93 -1.84 30.05
CA CYS A 698 9.81 -0.59 30.78
C CYS A 698 8.99 -0.77 32.07
N LEU A 699 7.84 -1.45 31.98
CA LEU A 699 6.92 -1.67 33.11
C LEU A 699 7.43 -2.70 34.12
N ASP A 700 8.19 -3.71 33.69
CA ASP A 700 8.94 -4.57 34.62
C ASP A 700 9.88 -3.74 35.51
N GLY A 701 10.53 -2.72 34.93
CA GLY A 701 11.34 -1.76 35.67
C GLY A 701 10.53 -0.85 36.59
N ALA A 702 9.50 -0.20 36.04
CA ALA A 702 8.64 0.71 36.78
C ALA A 702 7.74 0.02 37.83
N SER A 703 7.59 -1.31 37.80
CA SER A 703 6.86 -2.09 38.81
C SER A 703 7.35 -1.82 40.24
N ARG A 704 8.64 -1.48 40.41
CA ARG A 704 9.23 -1.07 41.69
C ARG A 704 8.57 0.16 42.30
N PHE A 705 8.02 1.05 41.45
CA PHE A 705 7.32 2.25 41.88
C PHE A 705 5.99 1.91 42.57
N LEU A 706 5.37 0.77 42.29
CA LEU A 706 4.05 0.43 42.83
C LEU A 706 4.09 -0.09 44.28
N LYS A 707 3.03 0.23 45.03
CA LYS A 707 2.67 -0.47 46.27
C LYS A 707 2.22 -1.92 45.96
N PRO A 708 2.22 -2.85 46.94
CA PRO A 708 1.80 -4.25 46.70
C PRO A 708 0.36 -4.42 46.20
N ASP A 709 -0.50 -3.45 46.52
CA ASP A 709 -1.90 -3.30 46.13
C ASP A 709 -2.12 -2.23 45.04
N GLY A 710 -1.03 -1.63 44.54
CA GLY A 710 -1.07 -0.62 43.50
C GLY A 710 -1.46 -1.19 42.12
N ILE A 711 -2.04 -0.34 41.28
CA ILE A 711 -2.55 -0.70 39.96
C ILE A 711 -1.72 -0.06 38.84
N SER A 712 -1.73 -0.68 37.65
CA SER A 712 -1.18 -0.06 36.44
C SER A 712 -2.28 0.30 35.44
N ILE A 713 -2.06 1.38 34.69
CA ILE A 713 -2.86 1.84 33.57
C ILE A 713 -1.89 2.07 32.40
N PRO A 714 -1.92 1.27 31.32
CA PRO A 714 -2.82 0.15 31.07
C PRO A 714 -2.65 -1.01 32.05
N SER A 715 -3.74 -1.74 32.33
CA SER A 715 -3.70 -2.97 33.11
C SER A 715 -3.31 -4.18 32.26
N SER A 716 -3.62 -4.17 30.96
CA SER A 716 -3.16 -5.18 30.02
C SER A 716 -3.22 -4.70 28.57
N TYR A 717 -2.53 -5.40 27.67
CA TYR A 717 -2.65 -5.22 26.22
C TYR A 717 -2.31 -6.49 25.45
N THR A 718 -2.92 -6.63 24.27
CA THR A 718 -3.00 -7.88 23.50
C THR A 718 -2.69 -7.63 22.02
N ALA A 719 -1.67 -8.31 21.50
CA ALA A 719 -1.27 -8.26 20.09
C ALA A 719 -2.17 -9.15 19.22
N HIS A 720 -2.53 -8.68 18.02
CA HIS A 720 -3.49 -9.32 17.13
C HIS A 720 -2.99 -9.36 15.67
N LEU A 721 -3.19 -10.49 14.98
CA LEU A 721 -2.71 -10.74 13.62
C LEU A 721 -3.82 -11.16 12.64
N ALA A 722 -3.66 -10.76 11.37
CA ALA A 722 -4.45 -11.28 10.25
C ALA A 722 -3.63 -11.34 8.94
N PRO A 723 -3.79 -12.39 8.10
CA PRO A 723 -3.13 -12.46 6.80
C PRO A 723 -3.74 -11.49 5.77
N ILE A 724 -2.88 -10.77 5.02
CA ILE A 724 -3.32 -9.81 4.00
C ILE A 724 -2.66 -10.01 2.64
N SER A 725 -3.41 -9.63 1.60
CA SER A 725 -2.92 -9.38 0.25
C SER A 725 -2.80 -7.87 0.03
N SER A 726 -1.69 -7.43 -0.56
CA SER A 726 -1.53 -6.09 -1.15
C SER A 726 -0.36 -6.07 -2.13
N SER A 727 -0.67 -5.89 -3.41
CA SER A 727 0.34 -5.74 -4.45
C SER A 727 1.15 -4.46 -4.29
N LYS A 728 0.55 -3.41 -3.70
CA LYS A 728 1.19 -2.11 -3.45
C LYS A 728 2.21 -2.21 -2.32
N LEU A 729 1.81 -2.67 -1.13
CA LEU A 729 2.70 -2.80 0.03
C LEU A 729 3.86 -3.78 -0.22
N TYR A 730 3.62 -4.86 -0.97
CA TYR A 730 4.67 -5.78 -1.39
C TYR A 730 5.71 -5.10 -2.29
N ASN A 731 5.27 -4.33 -3.28
CA ASN A 731 6.15 -3.57 -4.16
C ASN A 731 6.91 -2.47 -3.42
N GLU A 732 6.28 -1.79 -2.47
CA GLU A 732 6.92 -0.76 -1.65
C GLU A 732 7.98 -1.36 -0.73
N ALA A 733 7.65 -2.44 0.01
CA ALA A 733 8.61 -3.10 0.90
C ALA A 733 9.80 -3.69 0.14
N ARG A 734 9.59 -4.34 -1.02
CA ARG A 734 10.69 -4.92 -1.82
C ARG A 734 11.48 -3.89 -2.65
N SER A 735 11.10 -2.61 -2.63
CA SER A 735 11.85 -1.55 -3.33
C SER A 735 13.14 -1.16 -2.61
N GLY A 736 13.29 -1.53 -1.32
CA GLY A 736 14.53 -1.34 -0.58
C GLY A 736 15.70 -2.11 -1.19
N LYS A 737 16.90 -1.50 -1.21
CA LYS A 737 18.12 -2.08 -1.79
C LYS A 737 18.62 -3.36 -1.06
N ASP A 738 18.09 -3.68 0.12
CA ASP A 738 18.53 -4.81 0.96
C ASP A 738 17.40 -5.77 1.41
N GLU A 739 17.76 -6.98 1.83
CA GLU A 739 16.80 -7.95 2.39
C GLU A 739 16.20 -7.50 3.74
N LYS A 740 16.80 -6.51 4.41
CA LYS A 740 16.34 -6.00 5.71
C LYS A 740 14.98 -5.32 5.58
N SER A 741 14.70 -4.66 4.45
CA SER A 741 13.37 -4.13 4.13
C SER A 741 12.25 -5.18 4.32
N LEU A 742 12.37 -6.33 3.66
CA LEU A 742 11.42 -7.45 3.74
C LEU A 742 11.51 -8.27 5.04
N GLU A 743 12.41 -7.92 5.96
CA GLU A 743 12.50 -8.47 7.32
C GLU A 743 12.26 -7.40 8.41
N THR A 744 11.69 -6.26 8.03
CA THR A 744 11.31 -5.16 8.94
C THR A 744 9.79 -5.03 8.97
N PRO A 745 9.16 -4.94 10.15
CA PRO A 745 7.75 -4.55 10.25
C PRO A 745 7.59 -3.03 10.09
N TYR A 746 6.50 -2.59 9.45
CA TYR A 746 6.24 -1.17 9.15
C TYR A 746 4.92 -0.69 9.74
N VAL A 747 4.88 0.55 10.22
CA VAL A 747 3.62 1.26 10.56
C VAL A 747 3.02 1.80 9.27
N VAL A 748 1.75 1.54 9.00
CA VAL A 748 1.11 1.92 7.73
C VAL A 748 -0.41 2.06 7.82
N MET A 749 -0.96 3.14 7.27
CA MET A 749 -2.40 3.33 7.14
C MET A 749 -2.92 2.53 5.93
N PHE A 750 -3.39 1.30 6.18
CA PHE A 750 -3.89 0.43 5.11
C PHE A 750 -5.05 1.06 4.30
N GLN A 751 -4.91 1.02 2.98
CA GLN A 751 -5.94 1.38 2.01
C GLN A 751 -6.09 0.29 0.93
N ALA A 752 -5.03 -0.04 0.19
CA ALA A 752 -5.05 -1.03 -0.90
C ALA A 752 -4.76 -2.45 -0.41
N ILE A 753 -5.61 -2.98 0.48
CA ILE A 753 -5.45 -4.31 1.09
C ILE A 753 -6.71 -5.19 0.97
N ASN A 754 -6.51 -6.50 1.08
CA ASN A 754 -7.58 -7.48 1.29
C ASN A 754 -7.20 -8.45 2.42
N LEU A 755 -8.07 -8.57 3.43
CA LEU A 755 -7.97 -9.59 4.48
C LEU A 755 -8.29 -10.96 3.88
N LEU A 756 -7.32 -11.87 3.89
CA LEU A 756 -7.41 -13.18 3.23
C LEU A 756 -8.18 -14.21 4.04
N SER A 757 -8.18 -14.08 5.36
CA SER A 757 -8.85 -14.98 6.29
C SER A 757 -10.36 -14.73 6.34
N GLY A 758 -11.13 -15.80 6.57
CA GLY A 758 -12.56 -15.76 6.87
C GLY A 758 -12.87 -16.02 8.35
N ASN A 759 -14.13 -15.88 8.73
CA ASN A 759 -14.63 -16.31 10.04
C ASN A 759 -15.16 -17.76 9.95
N GLY A 760 -14.80 -18.58 10.94
CA GLY A 760 -15.22 -19.98 11.04
C GLY A 760 -14.06 -20.95 10.76
N GLY A 761 -14.10 -22.14 11.39
CA GLY A 761 -12.96 -23.06 11.48
C GLY A 761 -12.53 -23.77 10.20
N GLY A 762 -12.96 -23.30 9.02
CA GLY A 762 -12.73 -23.97 7.75
C GLY A 762 -13.41 -25.33 7.65
N LEU A 763 -13.05 -26.12 6.63
CA LEU A 763 -13.63 -27.44 6.39
C LEU A 763 -13.36 -28.43 7.54
N GLY A 764 -12.22 -28.27 8.24
CA GLY A 764 -11.83 -29.13 9.35
C GLY A 764 -12.30 -28.68 10.75
N ASP A 765 -12.94 -27.52 10.88
CA ASP A 765 -13.25 -26.87 12.19
C ASP A 765 -11.98 -26.62 13.04
N ARG A 766 -10.83 -26.35 12.38
CA ARG A 766 -9.48 -26.18 12.95
C ARG A 766 -9.01 -24.73 13.04
N CYS A 767 -9.62 -23.81 12.29
CA CYS A 767 -9.18 -22.42 12.21
C CYS A 767 -9.86 -21.52 13.25
N GLY A 768 -9.21 -20.42 13.59
CA GLY A 768 -9.79 -19.34 14.40
C GLY A 768 -10.60 -18.33 13.58
N SER A 769 -10.76 -17.14 14.14
CA SER A 769 -11.40 -15.97 13.52
C SER A 769 -10.55 -15.35 12.39
N GLN A 770 -11.14 -14.37 11.68
CA GLN A 770 -10.45 -13.60 10.64
C GLN A 770 -9.20 -12.88 11.17
N VAL A 771 -9.34 -12.20 12.31
CA VAL A 771 -8.23 -11.62 13.09
C VAL A 771 -8.10 -12.43 14.37
N GLN A 772 -6.87 -12.80 14.76
CA GLN A 772 -6.62 -13.67 15.92
C GLN A 772 -5.64 -13.01 16.90
N GLU A 773 -5.85 -13.27 18.18
CA GLU A 773 -4.95 -12.90 19.27
C GLU A 773 -3.65 -13.73 19.21
N CYS A 774 -2.52 -13.09 19.50
CA CYS A 774 -1.19 -13.71 19.51
C CYS A 774 -0.73 -14.01 20.94
N TRP A 775 -0.76 -12.97 21.77
CA TRP A 775 -0.35 -12.98 23.17
C TRP A 775 -0.75 -11.65 23.83
N ASP A 776 -0.71 -11.66 25.16
CA ASP A 776 -0.94 -10.51 26.02
C ASP A 776 0.22 -10.25 26.99
N PHE A 777 0.13 -9.08 27.64
CA PHE A 777 0.91 -8.70 28.81
C PHE A 777 0.00 -8.02 29.83
N GLU A 778 0.10 -8.43 31.10
CA GLU A 778 -0.63 -7.85 32.24
C GLU A 778 0.30 -7.07 33.19
N HIS A 779 -0.22 -5.98 33.77
CA HIS A 779 0.51 -5.06 34.63
C HIS A 779 -0.31 -4.63 35.86
N PRO A 780 0.22 -4.71 37.10
CA PRO A 780 1.49 -5.33 37.47
C PRO A 780 1.42 -6.86 37.42
N ARG A 781 2.49 -7.50 36.93
CA ARG A 781 2.63 -8.96 36.91
C ARG A 781 2.80 -9.51 38.33
N LYS A 782 1.97 -10.51 38.69
CA LYS A 782 1.89 -11.07 40.06
C LYS A 782 2.83 -12.25 40.33
N ASP A 783 3.33 -12.91 39.28
CA ASP A 783 4.14 -14.13 39.33
C ASP A 783 5.62 -13.89 38.93
N ALA A 784 6.05 -12.64 38.84
CA ALA A 784 7.41 -12.29 38.44
C ALA A 784 8.47 -12.74 39.48
N VAL A 785 9.50 -13.46 39.00
CA VAL A 785 10.69 -13.77 39.81
C VAL A 785 11.62 -12.54 39.79
N LEU A 786 11.75 -11.87 40.92
CA LEU A 786 12.53 -10.64 41.07
C LEU A 786 13.83 -10.87 41.87
N ASN A 787 14.85 -10.08 41.55
CA ASN A 787 16.10 -10.01 42.30
C ASN A 787 15.98 -9.10 43.55
N ALA A 788 17.07 -8.92 44.29
CA ALA A 788 17.10 -8.08 45.50
C ALA A 788 16.80 -6.59 45.24
N GLN A 789 16.90 -6.14 43.98
CA GLN A 789 16.56 -4.80 43.53
C GLN A 789 15.11 -4.69 43.05
N GLY A 790 14.31 -5.77 43.08
CA GLY A 790 12.94 -5.76 42.58
C GLY A 790 12.83 -5.80 41.05
N LEU A 791 13.87 -6.28 40.35
CA LEU A 791 13.93 -6.40 38.89
C LEU A 791 13.97 -7.87 38.44
N PRO A 792 13.37 -8.24 37.29
CA PRO A 792 13.59 -9.56 36.69
C PRO A 792 15.09 -9.80 36.42
N PRO A 793 15.64 -11.01 36.69
CA PRO A 793 17.06 -11.31 36.48
C PRO A 793 17.44 -11.47 34.99
N THR A 794 16.45 -11.67 34.12
CA THR A 794 16.57 -11.81 32.65
C THR A 794 15.30 -11.30 32.00
N ASN A 795 15.34 -10.97 30.70
CA ASN A 795 14.15 -10.60 29.95
C ASN A 795 13.35 -11.82 29.40
N SER A 796 13.75 -13.05 29.70
CA SER A 796 13.19 -14.26 29.06
C SER A 796 11.71 -14.52 29.38
N HIS A 797 11.17 -13.95 30.46
CA HIS A 797 9.75 -13.97 30.83
C HIS A 797 8.87 -13.06 29.94
N ASN A 798 9.49 -12.24 29.09
CA ASN A 798 8.82 -11.44 28.05
C ASN A 798 8.95 -12.03 26.64
N ALA A 799 9.58 -13.20 26.49
CA ALA A 799 9.50 -13.95 25.24
C ALA A 799 8.05 -14.45 25.03
N ARG A 800 7.61 -14.51 23.77
CA ARG A 800 6.30 -15.02 23.36
C ARG A 800 6.40 -15.83 22.08
N SER A 801 5.43 -16.71 21.85
CA SER A 801 5.27 -17.42 20.58
C SER A 801 3.80 -17.73 20.35
N ALA A 802 3.30 -17.46 19.15
CA ALA A 802 1.95 -17.80 18.73
C ALA A 802 2.02 -18.70 17.49
N LYS A 803 1.13 -19.71 17.44
CA LYS A 803 0.85 -20.48 16.22
C LYS A 803 -0.65 -20.39 15.91
N LEU A 804 -0.99 -19.61 14.89
CA LEU A 804 -2.34 -19.22 14.50
C LEU A 804 -2.77 -19.98 13.26
N ALA A 805 -4.05 -20.34 13.16
CA ALA A 805 -4.60 -21.10 12.04
C ALA A 805 -5.78 -20.34 11.42
N PHE A 806 -5.64 -19.90 10.17
CA PHE A 806 -6.62 -19.09 9.46
C PHE A 806 -7.26 -19.89 8.32
N HIS A 807 -8.59 -19.84 8.23
CA HIS A 807 -9.32 -20.37 7.07
C HIS A 807 -9.30 -19.34 5.95
N ILE A 808 -8.92 -19.75 4.73
CA ILE A 808 -8.88 -18.91 3.54
C ILE A 808 -10.09 -19.26 2.66
N PRO A 809 -11.24 -18.55 2.76
CA PRO A 809 -12.44 -18.91 2.02
C PRO A 809 -12.28 -18.74 0.50
N HIS A 810 -11.46 -17.77 0.07
CA HIS A 810 -11.33 -17.39 -1.34
C HIS A 810 -9.86 -17.32 -1.76
N ALA A 811 -9.55 -17.83 -2.95
CA ALA A 811 -8.19 -17.84 -3.49
C ALA A 811 -7.56 -16.43 -3.49
N GLY A 812 -6.31 -16.32 -3.07
CA GLY A 812 -5.60 -15.05 -2.94
C GLY A 812 -4.09 -15.26 -2.81
N VAL A 813 -3.32 -14.18 -2.74
CA VAL A 813 -1.88 -14.25 -2.51
C VAL A 813 -1.53 -13.52 -1.22
N LEU A 814 -0.83 -14.21 -0.33
CA LEU A 814 -0.31 -13.66 0.91
C LEU A 814 0.94 -12.83 0.62
N HIS A 815 0.87 -11.54 0.92
CA HIS A 815 1.99 -10.59 0.79
C HIS A 815 2.61 -10.21 2.13
N GLY A 816 1.84 -10.35 3.21
CA GLY A 816 2.27 -10.08 4.57
C GLY A 816 1.16 -10.28 5.59
N LEU A 817 1.40 -9.83 6.81
CA LEU A 817 0.45 -9.91 7.91
C LEU A 817 0.16 -8.51 8.46
N ALA A 818 -1.10 -8.24 8.76
CA ALA A 818 -1.54 -7.06 9.47
C ALA A 818 -1.50 -7.29 10.98
N GLY A 819 -0.74 -6.46 11.69
CA GLY A 819 -0.66 -6.40 13.14
C GLY A 819 -1.52 -5.28 13.72
N TYR A 820 -2.22 -5.57 14.80
CA TYR A 820 -3.07 -4.65 15.57
C TYR A 820 -2.84 -4.86 17.07
N PHE A 821 -3.35 -3.95 17.89
CA PHE A 821 -3.44 -4.15 19.33
C PHE A 821 -4.80 -3.74 19.91
N GLU A 822 -5.08 -4.27 21.10
CA GLU A 822 -6.03 -3.68 22.05
C GLU A 822 -5.37 -3.53 23.41
N ALA A 823 -5.77 -2.54 24.19
CA ALA A 823 -5.32 -2.32 25.55
C ALA A 823 -6.52 -2.10 26.48
N VAL A 824 -6.51 -2.75 27.64
CA VAL A 824 -7.40 -2.41 28.76
C VAL A 824 -6.69 -1.38 29.61
N LEU A 825 -7.28 -0.18 29.71
CA LEU A 825 -6.74 0.89 30.55
C LEU A 825 -7.10 0.64 32.01
N TYR A 826 -8.39 0.55 32.30
CA TYR A 826 -8.94 0.21 33.62
C TYR A 826 -10.40 -0.25 33.51
N GLY A 827 -10.77 -1.33 34.19
CA GLY A 827 -12.13 -1.87 34.16
C GLY A 827 -12.59 -2.22 32.74
N ASN A 828 -13.56 -1.48 32.21
CA ASN A 828 -14.08 -1.64 30.84
C ASN A 828 -13.64 -0.53 29.86
N ILE A 829 -12.68 0.31 30.26
CA ILE A 829 -12.13 1.39 29.43
C ILE A 829 -10.87 0.88 28.75
N GLY A 830 -10.71 1.17 27.46
CA GLY A 830 -9.60 0.64 26.66
C GLY A 830 -9.27 1.49 25.44
N LEU A 831 -8.31 1.00 24.68
CA LEU A 831 -7.90 1.50 23.36
C LEU A 831 -7.85 0.30 22.39
N SER A 832 -8.18 0.52 21.12
CA SER A 832 -8.20 -0.56 20.12
C SER A 832 -7.96 0.00 18.73
N ILE A 833 -7.00 -0.58 18.01
CA ILE A 833 -6.92 -0.47 16.54
C ILE A 833 -7.39 -1.74 15.82
N HIS A 834 -7.89 -2.74 16.54
CA HIS A 834 -8.50 -3.93 15.95
C HIS A 834 -9.69 -3.52 15.04
N PRO A 835 -9.74 -3.94 13.77
CA PRO A 835 -10.66 -3.40 12.77
C PRO A 835 -12.14 -3.51 13.17
N ASP A 836 -12.56 -4.65 13.73
CA ASP A 836 -13.96 -4.85 14.16
C ASP A 836 -14.34 -4.16 15.50
N ARG A 837 -13.36 -3.62 16.24
CA ARG A 837 -13.57 -3.15 17.63
C ARG A 837 -13.16 -1.70 17.87
N LYS A 838 -12.31 -1.11 17.03
CA LYS A 838 -11.87 0.30 17.10
C LYS A 838 -13.04 1.28 17.28
N ASP A 839 -14.10 1.15 16.49
CA ASP A 839 -15.23 2.09 16.50
C ASP A 839 -16.15 1.95 17.73
N ARG A 840 -15.98 0.87 18.50
CA ARG A 840 -16.71 0.62 19.76
C ARG A 840 -15.89 1.04 20.99
N VAL A 841 -14.57 0.91 20.94
CA VAL A 841 -13.65 1.08 22.08
C VAL A 841 -12.99 2.46 22.08
N SER A 842 -12.51 2.90 20.92
CA SER A 842 -11.73 4.13 20.73
C SER A 842 -11.98 4.70 19.35
N LYS A 843 -13.24 5.07 19.11
CA LYS A 843 -13.71 5.60 17.83
C LYS A 843 -13.01 6.91 17.49
N ASP A 844 -12.61 7.07 16.24
CA ASP A 844 -11.93 8.27 15.71
C ASP A 844 -10.57 8.58 16.40
N MET A 845 -9.94 7.57 17.03
CA MET A 845 -8.57 7.64 17.59
C MET A 845 -7.52 7.72 16.49
N LEU A 846 -6.53 8.61 16.67
CA LEU A 846 -5.59 9.03 15.61
C LEU A 846 -4.15 8.51 15.82
N SER A 847 -3.79 8.13 17.05
CA SER A 847 -2.39 7.92 17.48
C SER A 847 -1.66 6.75 16.80
N TRP A 848 -2.37 5.75 16.27
CA TRP A 848 -1.76 4.53 15.73
C TRP A 848 -2.41 4.09 14.42
N PHE A 849 -1.58 3.92 13.39
CA PHE A 849 -1.91 3.06 12.26
C PHE A 849 -1.52 1.60 12.56
N PRO A 850 -2.10 0.61 11.86
CA PRO A 850 -1.70 -0.79 11.96
C PRO A 850 -0.21 -1.05 11.62
N LEU A 851 0.28 -2.22 12.02
CA LEU A 851 1.60 -2.72 11.67
C LEU A 851 1.51 -3.70 10.47
N PHE A 852 2.54 -3.77 9.64
CA PHE A 852 2.65 -4.67 8.49
C PHE A 852 3.94 -5.50 8.57
N PHE A 853 3.80 -6.82 8.62
CA PHE A 853 4.91 -7.79 8.55
C PHE A 853 4.99 -8.35 7.12
N PRO A 854 5.95 -7.92 6.27
CA PRO A 854 6.06 -8.40 4.89
C PRO A 854 6.52 -9.86 4.80
N PHE A 855 6.25 -10.51 3.67
CA PHE A 855 6.92 -11.75 3.26
C PHE A 855 7.81 -11.51 2.03
N LYS A 856 9.00 -12.14 2.01
CA LYS A 856 9.97 -12.00 0.91
C LYS A 856 9.44 -12.49 -0.45
N ALA A 857 8.77 -13.62 -0.44
CA ALA A 857 8.12 -14.22 -1.60
C ALA A 857 6.61 -14.28 -1.35
N PRO A 858 5.76 -13.83 -2.29
CA PRO A 858 4.32 -13.97 -2.17
C PRO A 858 3.92 -15.45 -2.15
N LEU A 859 2.97 -15.82 -1.28
CA LEU A 859 2.49 -17.21 -1.14
C LEU A 859 1.06 -17.32 -1.66
N TYR A 860 0.84 -18.06 -2.75
CA TYR A 860 -0.50 -18.33 -3.27
C TYR A 860 -1.28 -19.26 -2.32
N LEU A 861 -2.52 -18.87 -2.00
CA LEU A 861 -3.44 -19.58 -1.13
C LEU A 861 -4.72 -19.89 -1.93
N PRO A 862 -5.02 -21.16 -2.28
CA PRO A 862 -6.25 -21.50 -2.99
C PRO A 862 -7.51 -21.36 -2.11
N SER A 863 -8.70 -21.26 -2.72
CA SER A 863 -9.97 -21.24 -1.97
C SER A 863 -10.11 -22.47 -1.08
N ASN A 864 -10.63 -22.27 0.13
CA ASN A 864 -10.79 -23.25 1.21
C ASN A 864 -9.49 -23.85 1.79
N SER A 865 -8.33 -23.25 1.51
CA SER A 865 -7.08 -23.63 2.19
C SER A 865 -7.06 -23.20 3.67
N GLU A 866 -6.15 -23.80 4.43
CA GLU A 866 -5.81 -23.42 5.80
C GLU A 866 -4.39 -22.83 5.81
N LEU A 867 -4.22 -21.64 6.37
CA LEU A 867 -2.93 -20.97 6.55
C LEU A 867 -2.53 -21.06 8.03
N GLN A 868 -1.38 -21.67 8.32
CA GLN A 868 -0.78 -21.63 9.65
C GLN A 868 0.33 -20.56 9.68
N VAL A 869 0.25 -19.64 10.64
CA VAL A 869 1.26 -18.60 10.86
C VAL A 869 1.93 -18.87 12.21
N SER A 870 3.25 -18.90 12.23
CA SER A 870 4.04 -18.95 13.47
C SER A 870 4.80 -17.64 13.61
N ILE A 871 4.69 -17.00 14.76
CA ILE A 871 5.37 -15.75 15.09
C ILE A 871 5.95 -15.82 16.51
N TRP A 872 7.13 -15.27 16.69
CA TRP A 872 7.85 -15.24 17.97
C TRP A 872 8.24 -13.82 18.33
N ARG A 873 8.13 -13.48 19.62
CA ARG A 873 8.78 -12.32 20.23
C ARG A 873 9.98 -12.84 21.03
N LEU A 874 11.17 -12.44 20.63
CA LEU A 874 12.43 -12.95 21.15
C LEU A 874 13.28 -11.82 21.71
N THR A 875 14.23 -12.17 22.57
CA THR A 875 15.00 -11.19 23.34
C THR A 875 16.36 -11.73 23.75
N ASN A 876 17.31 -10.82 23.91
CA ASN A 876 18.62 -11.09 24.51
C ASN A 876 19.00 -9.95 25.47
N LYS A 877 20.27 -9.83 25.87
CA LYS A 877 20.72 -8.80 26.82
C LYS A 877 20.74 -7.36 26.28
N ARG A 878 20.51 -7.14 24.99
CA ARG A 878 20.66 -5.86 24.29
C ARG A 878 19.45 -5.45 23.46
N GLN A 879 18.62 -6.39 23.03
CA GLN A 879 17.54 -6.11 22.09
C GLN A 879 16.38 -7.10 22.20
N VAL A 880 15.24 -6.67 21.68
CA VAL A 880 14.02 -7.46 21.44
C VAL A 880 13.73 -7.46 19.93
N TRP A 881 13.19 -8.53 19.38
CA TRP A 881 12.81 -8.63 17.97
C TRP A 881 11.65 -9.60 17.74
N TYR A 882 11.09 -9.57 16.53
CA TYR A 882 10.11 -10.55 16.07
C TYR A 882 10.69 -11.43 14.97
N GLU A 883 10.28 -12.69 14.93
CA GLU A 883 10.50 -13.62 13.82
C GLU A 883 9.15 -14.16 13.36
N TRP A 884 8.96 -14.38 12.06
CA TRP A 884 7.69 -14.92 11.53
C TRP A 884 7.88 -15.87 10.35
N TYR A 885 6.92 -16.77 10.19
CA TYR A 885 6.91 -17.86 9.22
C TYR A 885 5.47 -18.31 8.93
N ALA A 886 5.18 -18.77 7.72
CA ALA A 886 3.85 -19.28 7.36
C ALA A 886 3.90 -20.56 6.51
N GLU A 887 2.88 -21.40 6.67
CA GLU A 887 2.64 -22.66 5.97
C GLU A 887 1.20 -22.69 5.44
N SER A 888 1.00 -23.17 4.21
CA SER A 888 -0.34 -23.35 3.64
C SER A 888 -0.67 -24.83 3.42
N PHE A 889 -1.93 -25.18 3.70
CA PHE A 889 -2.45 -26.54 3.67
C PHE A 889 -3.76 -26.61 2.89
N MET A 890 -3.99 -27.72 2.20
CA MET A 890 -5.26 -28.05 1.56
C MET A 890 -5.96 -29.16 2.36
N PRO A 891 -7.21 -28.97 2.81
CA PRO A 891 -8.01 -30.05 3.38
C PRO A 891 -8.25 -31.16 2.35
N VAL A 892 -8.07 -32.42 2.75
CA VAL A 892 -8.32 -33.59 1.90
C VAL A 892 -9.24 -34.57 2.62
N PHE A 893 -10.18 -35.16 1.88
CA PHE A 893 -11.02 -36.24 2.39
C PHE A 893 -10.24 -37.55 2.30
N ASN A 894 -9.97 -38.16 3.45
CA ASN A 894 -9.41 -39.51 3.52
C ASN A 894 -10.50 -40.50 3.09
N THR A 895 -10.28 -41.23 2.00
CA THR A 895 -11.10 -42.40 1.70
C THR A 895 -10.82 -43.48 2.76
N PRO A 896 -11.85 -44.09 3.38
CA PRO A 896 -11.63 -45.23 4.25
C PRO A 896 -10.95 -46.35 3.47
N THR A 897 -9.80 -46.82 3.93
CA THR A 897 -9.21 -48.07 3.43
C THR A 897 -10.11 -49.21 3.86
N ASP A 898 -10.81 -49.82 2.91
CA ASP A 898 -11.79 -50.88 3.18
C ASP A 898 -11.07 -52.16 3.61
N GLY A 899 -10.92 -52.31 4.92
CA GLY A 899 -10.10 -53.34 5.56
C GLY A 899 -10.81 -54.69 5.64
N THR A 900 -11.16 -55.29 4.50
CA THR A 900 -11.51 -56.72 4.42
C THR A 900 -10.97 -57.36 3.13
N VAL A 901 -9.83 -58.03 3.22
CA VAL A 901 -9.51 -59.17 2.35
C VAL A 901 -9.09 -60.32 3.26
N ASP A 902 -9.85 -61.39 3.18
CA ASP A 902 -9.72 -62.61 3.99
C ASP A 902 -8.56 -63.48 3.47
N ASP A 903 -7.89 -64.21 4.37
CA ASP A 903 -6.81 -65.12 4.00
C ASP A 903 -7.39 -66.40 3.35
N SER A 904 -7.33 -66.54 2.02
CA SER A 904 -7.34 -67.87 1.38
C SER A 904 -6.84 -67.92 -0.08
N GLU A 905 -5.75 -68.66 -0.24
CA GLU A 905 -5.28 -69.47 -1.39
C GLU A 905 -5.20 -68.89 -2.83
N SER A 906 -4.14 -69.35 -3.52
CA SER A 906 -3.62 -68.88 -4.81
C SER A 906 -4.24 -69.52 -6.05
N VAL A 907 -4.25 -68.80 -7.20
CA VAL A 907 -3.65 -69.26 -8.49
C VAL A 907 -3.15 -68.03 -9.28
N MET A 908 -2.03 -68.18 -10.01
CA MET A 908 -1.35 -67.14 -10.80
C MET A 908 -1.98 -66.84 -12.17
N SER A 909 -1.83 -65.60 -12.67
CA SER A 909 -1.48 -65.30 -14.09
C SER A 909 -0.99 -63.86 -14.26
N ASN A 910 0.03 -63.65 -15.11
CA ASN A 910 0.71 -62.36 -15.31
C ASN A 910 -0.05 -61.43 -16.29
N HIS A 911 0.07 -60.10 -16.10
CA HIS A 911 0.81 -59.25 -17.05
C HIS A 911 1.15 -57.85 -16.48
N GLU A 912 2.46 -57.66 -16.26
CA GLU A 912 3.30 -56.45 -16.32
C GLU A 912 2.73 -55.04 -16.07
N SER A 913 3.31 -54.39 -15.05
CA SER A 913 3.28 -52.94 -14.81
C SER A 913 4.69 -52.34 -14.86
N PHE A 914 4.88 -51.33 -15.72
CA PHE A 914 6.04 -50.41 -15.77
C PHE A 914 5.55 -49.03 -15.25
N PHE A 915 6.27 -48.23 -14.46
CA PHE A 915 7.67 -48.23 -14.02
C PHE A 915 7.78 -48.04 -12.49
N ALA A 916 8.78 -48.66 -11.88
CA ALA A 916 9.39 -48.19 -10.63
C ALA A 916 10.89 -48.53 -10.64
N SER A 917 11.75 -47.57 -10.26
CA SER A 917 13.17 -47.80 -9.98
C SER A 917 13.46 -47.40 -8.52
N LEU A 918 14.12 -48.31 -7.80
CA LEU A 918 14.18 -48.34 -6.33
C LEU A 918 15.30 -47.45 -5.72
N PRO A 919 15.19 -47.10 -4.42
CA PRO A 919 16.17 -46.31 -3.66
C PRO A 919 17.19 -47.20 -2.92
N THR A 920 18.15 -46.58 -2.21
CA THR A 920 19.13 -47.29 -1.36
C THR A 920 19.11 -46.77 0.10
N HIS A 921 18.58 -47.59 1.02
CA HIS A 921 19.10 -47.98 2.37
C HIS A 921 20.16 -47.10 3.09
N MET A 922 20.18 -46.83 4.41
CA MET A 922 19.40 -47.19 5.64
C MET A 922 19.45 -45.96 6.63
N ALA A 923 18.85 -45.86 7.84
CA ALA A 923 18.36 -46.83 8.84
C ALA A 923 17.28 -46.24 9.81
N THR A 924 16.69 -47.12 10.63
CA THR A 924 15.62 -46.94 11.66
C THR A 924 16.18 -46.82 13.10
N PRO A 925 15.39 -46.72 14.22
CA PRO A 925 13.98 -46.35 14.44
C PRO A 925 13.73 -45.27 15.57
N SER A 926 12.45 -44.93 15.82
CA SER A 926 11.92 -44.14 16.98
C SER A 926 11.87 -45.00 18.30
N PRO A 927 11.52 -44.49 19.52
CA PRO A 927 10.10 -44.28 19.88
C PRO A 927 9.71 -43.36 21.11
N LEU A 928 8.41 -42.98 21.21
CA LEU A 928 7.59 -42.69 22.43
C LEU A 928 8.06 -41.50 23.34
N ILE A 929 7.32 -40.90 24.28
CA ILE A 929 5.97 -41.03 24.89
C ILE A 929 5.57 -39.62 25.44
N ASP A 930 4.34 -39.16 25.71
CA ASP A 930 2.97 -39.71 25.66
C ASP A 930 1.94 -38.56 25.41
N ALA A 931 0.63 -38.81 25.45
CA ALA A 931 -0.44 -37.82 25.58
C ALA A 931 -1.27 -38.05 26.87
N ILE A 932 -1.86 -37.01 27.47
CA ILE A 932 -2.94 -37.16 28.47
C ILE A 932 -4.10 -36.21 28.14
N ASP A 933 -5.17 -36.81 27.65
CA ASP A 933 -6.51 -36.22 27.53
C ASP A 933 -7.23 -36.30 28.88
N ALA A 934 -8.07 -35.32 29.22
CA ALA A 934 -8.93 -35.35 30.40
C ALA A 934 -10.38 -34.95 30.04
N GLN A 935 -11.23 -35.96 29.84
CA GLN A 935 -12.67 -35.80 29.53
C GLN A 935 -13.56 -35.66 30.78
N GLN A 936 -14.84 -35.30 30.51
CA GLN A 936 -16.05 -35.36 31.35
C GLN A 936 -16.28 -34.14 32.26
N ALA A 937 -17.50 -33.60 32.45
CA ALA A 937 -18.82 -33.74 31.80
C ALA A 937 -19.64 -32.47 32.21
N GLY A 938 -20.75 -32.01 31.63
CA GLY A 938 -21.67 -32.58 30.66
C GLY A 938 -23.13 -32.40 31.14
N ILE A 939 -23.86 -31.39 30.64
CA ILE A 939 -25.33 -31.25 30.81
C ILE A 939 -25.99 -31.06 29.45
N LYS A 940 -27.10 -31.76 29.23
CA LYS A 940 -27.85 -31.83 27.97
C LYS A 940 -29.03 -30.86 27.99
N GLU A 941 -29.35 -30.27 26.84
CA GLU A 941 -30.75 -30.02 26.48
C GLU A 941 -31.03 -30.35 25.01
N ARG A 942 -32.31 -30.52 24.65
CA ARG A 942 -32.73 -31.42 23.56
C ARG A 942 -33.10 -30.72 22.24
N ARG A 943 -32.61 -31.32 21.15
CA ARG A 943 -33.15 -31.39 19.78
C ARG A 943 -34.51 -30.72 19.50
N ASN A 944 -34.57 -30.06 18.34
CA ASN A 944 -35.54 -30.46 17.32
C ASN A 944 -34.88 -30.48 15.93
N THR A 945 -35.29 -31.42 15.08
CA THR A 945 -34.52 -31.88 13.91
C THR A 945 -35.21 -31.62 12.58
N TRP A 946 -34.52 -30.95 11.66
CA TRP A 946 -34.73 -31.12 10.21
C TRP A 946 -33.37 -31.44 9.60
N ALA A 947 -33.23 -32.62 9.01
CA ALA A 947 -31.97 -33.12 8.46
C ALA A 947 -32.14 -33.42 6.96
N SER A 948 -31.18 -32.98 6.15
CA SER A 948 -30.91 -33.56 4.84
C SER A 948 -29.50 -33.18 4.38
N VAL A 949 -28.72 -34.19 3.97
CA VAL A 949 -27.43 -34.13 3.25
C VAL A 949 -26.33 -33.23 3.83
N ASP A 950 -25.53 -33.77 4.76
CA ASP A 950 -24.05 -33.68 4.78
C ASP A 950 -23.50 -34.26 6.09
N SER A 951 -23.32 -35.58 6.12
CA SER A 951 -22.76 -36.31 7.28
C SER A 951 -21.57 -37.18 6.89
N PHE A 952 -20.57 -36.59 6.25
CA PHE A 952 -19.20 -37.11 6.34
C PHE A 952 -18.68 -36.87 7.75
N LYS A 953 -18.02 -37.87 8.36
CA LYS A 953 -17.63 -37.77 9.76
C LYS A 953 -16.44 -36.83 9.90
N ARG A 954 -16.48 -36.01 10.95
CA ARG A 954 -15.50 -34.97 11.28
C ARG A 954 -14.06 -35.49 11.53
N GLY A 955 -13.86 -36.81 11.53
CA GLY A 955 -12.54 -37.46 11.66
C GLY A 955 -11.87 -37.84 10.34
N ASP A 956 -12.56 -37.73 9.20
CA ASP A 956 -12.07 -38.22 7.91
C ASP A 956 -11.36 -37.12 7.07
N LEU A 957 -11.09 -35.94 7.65
CA LEU A 957 -10.54 -34.76 6.95
C LEU A 957 -9.07 -34.52 7.32
N GLY A 958 -8.16 -35.09 6.52
CA GLY A 958 -6.72 -34.81 6.57
C GLY A 958 -6.36 -33.43 5.99
N VAL A 959 -5.05 -33.13 5.99
CA VAL A 959 -4.48 -31.95 5.34
C VAL A 959 -3.21 -32.32 4.59
N VAL A 960 -2.99 -31.68 3.43
CA VAL A 960 -1.75 -31.77 2.65
C VAL A 960 -1.09 -30.40 2.64
N LYS A 961 0.20 -30.31 3.00
CA LYS A 961 0.96 -29.07 2.89
C LYS A 961 1.19 -28.73 1.41
N ILE A 962 0.80 -27.51 1.00
CA ILE A 962 0.87 -27.03 -0.38
C ILE A 962 1.85 -25.86 -0.56
N GLY A 963 2.33 -25.24 0.52
CA GLY A 963 3.32 -24.16 0.44
C GLY A 963 3.86 -23.72 1.80
N GLN A 964 4.88 -22.87 1.77
CA GLN A 964 5.49 -22.24 2.94
C GLN A 964 6.30 -21.00 2.54
N THR A 965 6.61 -20.13 3.51
CA THR A 965 7.56 -19.02 3.36
C THR A 965 8.96 -19.44 3.82
N SER A 966 9.94 -18.54 3.72
CA SER A 966 11.14 -18.61 4.57
C SER A 966 10.83 -18.16 6.00
N LEU A 967 11.73 -18.42 6.95
CA LEU A 967 11.77 -17.71 8.22
C LEU A 967 12.23 -16.26 8.00
N HIS A 968 11.62 -15.31 8.68
CA HIS A 968 11.91 -13.87 8.56
C HIS A 968 12.60 -13.35 9.82
N ASN A 969 13.57 -12.45 9.65
CA ASN A 969 14.32 -11.76 10.70
C ASN A 969 15.03 -12.69 11.71
N ALA A 970 15.49 -13.86 11.27
CA ALA A 970 16.13 -14.86 12.12
C ALA A 970 17.28 -14.27 12.97
N GLY A 971 17.20 -14.43 14.29
CA GLY A 971 18.15 -13.90 15.26
C GLY A 971 18.08 -12.38 15.49
N GLY A 972 17.08 -11.69 14.92
CA GLY A 972 16.96 -10.23 14.98
C GLY A 972 18.02 -9.53 14.14
N LYS A 973 18.49 -10.18 13.06
CA LYS A 973 19.63 -9.70 12.24
C LYS A 973 19.32 -8.42 11.46
N SER A 974 18.04 -8.16 11.16
CA SER A 974 17.60 -7.08 10.26
C SER A 974 16.80 -6.01 10.99
N SER A 975 15.85 -6.42 11.83
CA SER A 975 15.02 -5.52 12.63
C SER A 975 15.02 -5.94 14.10
N TRP A 976 15.26 -4.98 14.98
CA TRP A 976 15.30 -5.16 16.43
C TRP A 976 15.06 -3.81 17.12
N ILE A 977 14.74 -3.87 18.42
CA ILE A 977 14.48 -2.70 19.27
C ILE A 977 15.45 -2.76 20.45
N GLY A 978 16.18 -1.67 20.70
CA GLY A 978 17.23 -1.62 21.74
C GLY A 978 16.68 -1.59 23.17
N LEU A 979 17.36 -2.31 24.08
CA LEU A 979 17.13 -2.31 25.53
C LEU A 979 18.06 -1.32 26.25
#